data_AF-A0A660UXL8-F1
#
_entry.id   AF-A0A660UXL8-F1
#
_cell.length_a   1.000
_cell.length_b   1.000
_cell.length_c   1.000
_cell.angle_alpha   90.00
_cell.angle_beta   90.00
_cell.angle_gamma   90.00
#
_symmetry.space_group_name_H-M   'P 1'
#
loop_
_entity.id
_entity.type
_entity.pdbx_description
1 polymer ?
#
loop_
_entity_poly.entity_id
_entity_poly.type
_entity_poly.pdbx_seq_one_letter_code
_entity_poly.pdbx_strand_id
1 'polypeptide(L)'
;KTTEGKPDWWAVGERLGEAALGGAVAGGILGAGGAVTLASPDLAGPSAQRVEAVAEQVWADDRLTDIEKGRTLTELKELLPEDYQVRLAETAEAGSIFNVPESTQRKLDALNRFESNLIEYETQRAKLEKETKKRRGSRFAKFKESLFRSKEKGIDADEAMARASSAMKGFTRQIFPEFEQTFPQHEMKMLQQSVVEATLNDRLPPAQSMKISNVFNALVNNVVPSRSELQAFDNFFGTHIVEAARNVPQTKLQKVWRVLRGLSQTYKSIKASCEHSYALVQGFPFALAYPVRWTKAVARSHRAMLSGDYIRLRQIQRRMNPHYHHVMAASNGKYFSEAGTTHSEEEFANSYVHKIPIFKYLAKASERAHVEGLNGMRDLVFDVLDNLGSETPFVKKQELVHHLSNLTGRGYGDPKGYFEKHMDVWSDALWTPRMLRADIAAPFDVFTKPHIRKIAAYNLVKSAAMLAALTALIGGIPGVDVDDDPRSSTFGRGKVGNRFFNMWPRAAKYVRVVAQIASQEKTNIRTGEPFYKEWEETLAQFLRGKLNPTLGVGVDLLTGKTFEGKPIYPELDSLSEYALRQASPLFIKDIYEAVKFQGMGHPMPLLALGGYLGADMLTLENNATAMADKIKSKYAHEYFGKEWWELGKEAQAEIYNREPLIEQYEADARRERTDYTWWGKIKQREHDMGEKVVKKLPSSLQRMYEESGAAIVPLEQGLGYNGRYWRMNLRRYEEYQRKSTEYLKKGLSVLRAQVPDFKSYPAAAQQQMLEDLAKDALKAARVEIVDKITKDDMESYERTKDERATAE
;
A
#
# COMPACT_ATOMS: atom_id res chain seq x y z
N LYS A 1 20.27 -8.30 -17.51
CA LYS A 1 20.55 -9.74 -17.25
C LYS A 1 21.96 -9.83 -16.70
N THR A 2 22.24 -10.75 -15.78
CA THR A 2 23.61 -11.00 -15.30
C THR A 2 24.39 -11.86 -16.30
N THR A 3 25.70 -11.98 -16.09
CA THR A 3 26.64 -12.74 -16.93
C THR A 3 26.28 -14.23 -17.11
N GLU A 4 25.40 -14.78 -16.28
CA GLU A 4 24.89 -16.17 -16.38
C GLU A 4 23.52 -16.29 -17.05
N GLY A 5 23.00 -15.24 -17.70
CA GLY A 5 21.72 -15.30 -18.41
C GLY A 5 20.46 -15.24 -17.53
N LYS A 6 20.63 -15.13 -16.20
CA LYS A 6 19.54 -14.89 -15.24
C LYS A 6 19.06 -13.42 -15.29
N PRO A 7 17.77 -13.15 -14.99
CA PRO A 7 17.28 -11.78 -14.86
C PRO A 7 18.08 -11.04 -13.81
N ASP A 8 18.52 -9.83 -14.14
CA ASP A 8 19.18 -8.96 -13.17
C ASP A 8 18.09 -8.21 -12.40
N TRP A 9 17.68 -8.82 -11.30
CA TRP A 9 16.59 -8.32 -10.47
C TRP A 9 16.90 -6.96 -9.84
N TRP A 10 18.18 -6.59 -9.74
CA TRP A 10 18.60 -5.27 -9.27
C TRP A 10 18.25 -4.20 -10.30
N ALA A 11 18.66 -4.40 -11.55
CA ALA A 11 18.36 -3.48 -12.65
C ALA A 11 16.85 -3.40 -12.99
N VAL A 12 16.10 -4.50 -12.79
CA VAL A 12 14.63 -4.49 -12.91
C VAL A 12 14.01 -3.68 -11.77
N GLY A 13 14.48 -3.84 -10.53
CA GLY A 13 14.03 -3.07 -9.37
C GLY A 13 14.30 -1.57 -9.51
N GLU A 14 15.45 -1.20 -10.08
CA GLU A 14 15.85 0.20 -10.33
C GLU A 14 14.93 0.88 -11.36
N ARG A 15 14.69 0.22 -12.51
CA ARG A 15 13.76 0.72 -13.54
C ARG A 15 12.31 0.79 -13.07
N LEU A 16 11.89 -0.14 -12.21
CA LEU A 16 10.56 -0.11 -11.58
C LEU A 16 10.43 1.05 -10.57
N GLY A 17 11.50 1.35 -9.82
CA GLY A 17 11.56 2.50 -8.93
C GLY A 17 11.48 3.83 -9.67
N GLU A 18 12.22 3.96 -10.78
CA GLU A 18 12.19 5.14 -11.65
C GLU A 18 10.82 5.34 -12.32
N ALA A 19 10.20 4.26 -12.82
CA ALA A 19 8.87 4.32 -13.42
C ALA A 19 7.77 4.67 -12.40
N ALA A 20 7.89 4.19 -11.16
CA ALA A 20 6.98 4.55 -10.07
C ALA A 20 7.12 6.03 -9.66
N LEU A 21 8.35 6.55 -9.61
CA LEU A 21 8.63 7.98 -9.39
C LEU A 21 8.11 8.84 -10.54
N GLY A 22 8.33 8.45 -11.80
CA GLY A 22 7.81 9.13 -12.98
C GLY A 22 6.27 9.12 -13.04
N GLY A 23 5.65 8.01 -12.67
CA GLY A 23 4.19 7.87 -12.54
C GLY A 23 3.60 8.71 -11.40
N ALA A 24 4.30 8.84 -10.27
CA ALA A 24 3.91 9.71 -9.16
C ALA A 24 3.97 11.20 -9.54
N VAL A 25 5.00 11.61 -10.31
CA VAL A 25 5.13 12.98 -10.83
C VAL A 25 4.07 13.28 -11.89
N ALA A 26 3.84 12.38 -12.84
CA ALA A 26 2.82 12.55 -13.88
C ALA A 26 1.39 12.47 -13.32
N GLY A 27 1.14 11.57 -12.36
CA GLY A 27 -0.16 11.40 -11.69
C GLY A 27 -0.51 12.59 -10.78
N GLY A 28 0.49 13.19 -10.13
CA GLY A 28 0.32 14.44 -9.38
C GLY A 28 -0.07 15.65 -10.25
N ILE A 29 0.35 15.66 -11.52
CA ILE A 29 0.04 16.74 -12.48
C ILE A 29 -1.36 16.58 -13.09
N LEU A 30 -1.84 15.34 -13.31
CA LEU A 30 -3.10 15.08 -14.02
C LEU A 30 -4.30 14.82 -13.07
N GLY A 31 -4.07 14.42 -11.82
CA GLY A 31 -5.13 14.09 -10.85
C GLY A 31 -5.87 15.27 -10.22
N ALA A 32 -5.35 16.48 -10.38
CA ALA A 32 -6.01 17.70 -9.95
C ALA A 32 -6.57 18.42 -11.18
N GLY A 33 -7.89 18.34 -11.39
CA GLY A 33 -8.56 19.32 -12.23
C GLY A 33 -8.18 20.73 -11.76
N GLY A 34 -7.35 21.41 -12.55
CA GLY A 34 -7.19 22.86 -12.58
C GLY A 34 -6.52 23.60 -11.41
N ALA A 35 -5.92 22.96 -10.39
CA ALA A 35 -5.45 23.73 -9.22
C ALA A 35 -4.11 23.34 -8.57
N VAL A 36 -3.26 22.56 -9.22
CA VAL A 36 -1.86 22.40 -8.75
C VAL A 36 -0.92 22.82 -9.86
N THR A 37 -0.81 24.13 -10.06
CA THR A 37 0.33 24.73 -10.77
C THR A 37 1.62 24.21 -10.13
N LEU A 38 2.52 23.69 -10.97
CA LEU A 38 3.90 23.26 -10.69
C LEU A 38 4.82 24.39 -10.19
N ALA A 39 4.27 25.38 -9.49
CA ALA A 39 4.98 26.52 -8.94
C ALA A 39 4.71 26.58 -7.43
N SER A 40 5.37 25.72 -6.65
CA SER A 40 5.58 25.98 -5.23
C SER A 40 6.89 25.33 -4.80
N PRO A 41 7.86 26.09 -4.25
CA PRO A 41 9.09 25.56 -3.63
C PRO A 41 8.82 24.58 -2.47
N ASP A 42 7.57 24.50 -1.99
CA ASP A 42 7.06 23.67 -0.88
C ASP A 42 7.12 22.14 -1.10
N LEU A 43 7.84 21.64 -2.11
CA LEU A 43 7.97 20.20 -2.36
C LEU A 43 8.97 19.52 -1.40
N ALA A 44 9.75 20.30 -0.64
CA ALA A 44 10.71 19.82 0.35
C ALA A 44 10.40 20.41 1.74
N GLY A 45 9.90 19.56 2.65
CA GLY A 45 9.72 19.90 4.07
C GLY A 45 8.74 21.05 4.36
N PRO A 46 8.37 21.27 5.64
CA PRO A 46 7.75 22.52 6.03
C PRO A 46 8.79 23.65 6.04
N SER A 47 8.42 24.86 5.58
CA SER A 47 9.29 26.04 5.72
C SER A 47 9.49 26.39 7.20
N ALA A 48 10.64 26.99 7.54
CA ALA A 48 10.93 27.43 8.90
C ALA A 48 9.83 28.35 9.46
N GLN A 49 9.38 29.33 8.66
CA GLN A 49 8.26 30.22 9.00
C GLN A 49 6.98 29.47 9.37
N ARG A 50 6.69 28.35 8.68
CA ARG A 50 5.51 27.55 8.98
C ARG A 50 5.68 26.77 10.28
N VAL A 51 6.88 26.29 10.59
CA VAL A 51 7.18 25.63 11.87
C VAL A 51 7.08 26.64 13.02
N GLU A 52 7.59 27.85 12.84
CA GLU A 52 7.47 28.95 13.81
C GLU A 52 6.02 29.35 14.07
N ALA A 53 5.22 29.55 13.03
CA ALA A 53 3.81 29.87 13.18
C ALA A 53 3.04 28.78 13.96
N VAL A 54 3.46 27.52 13.84
CA VAL A 54 2.90 26.42 14.61
C VAL A 54 3.39 26.46 16.07
N ALA A 55 4.66 26.79 16.31
CA ALA A 55 5.19 26.97 17.66
C ALA A 55 4.52 28.13 18.41
N GLU A 56 4.24 29.25 17.73
CA GLU A 56 3.46 30.36 18.29
C GLU A 56 2.04 29.93 18.67
N GLN A 57 1.39 29.11 17.83
CA GLN A 57 0.08 28.54 18.14
C GLN A 57 0.12 27.63 19.37
N VAL A 58 1.20 26.86 19.57
CA VAL A 58 1.37 26.02 20.76
C VAL A 58 1.44 26.89 22.02
N TRP A 59 2.18 27.99 21.97
CA TRP A 59 2.28 28.90 23.11
C TRP A 59 0.95 29.56 23.44
N ALA A 60 0.25 30.02 22.41
CA ALA A 60 -1.03 30.71 22.52
C ALA A 60 -2.22 29.79 22.87
N ASP A 61 -2.07 28.46 22.77
CA ASP A 61 -3.15 27.53 23.12
C ASP A 61 -3.18 27.27 24.64
N ASP A 62 -4.07 27.99 25.34
CA ASP A 62 -4.29 27.86 26.79
C ASP A 62 -4.86 26.50 27.21
N ARG A 63 -5.34 25.69 26.27
CA ARG A 63 -5.89 24.36 26.56
C ARG A 63 -4.81 23.31 26.75
N LEU A 64 -3.60 23.55 26.23
CA LEU A 64 -2.49 22.60 26.31
C LEU A 64 -1.83 22.65 27.68
N THR A 65 -1.55 21.48 28.25
CA THR A 65 -0.73 21.35 29.47
C THR A 65 0.72 21.73 29.19
N ASP A 66 1.48 22.07 30.23
CA ASP A 66 2.92 22.36 30.10
C ASP A 66 3.68 21.22 29.42
N ILE A 67 3.35 19.97 29.77
CA ILE A 67 3.97 18.76 29.20
C ILE A 67 3.70 18.69 27.68
N GLU A 68 2.45 18.90 27.27
CA GLU A 68 2.08 18.91 25.85
C GLU A 68 2.79 20.04 25.09
N LYS A 69 2.88 21.24 25.67
CA LYS A 69 3.60 22.38 25.07
C LYS A 69 5.08 22.05 24.90
N GLY A 70 5.77 21.67 25.97
CA GLY A 70 7.21 21.41 25.96
C GLY A 70 7.61 20.29 24.98
N ARG A 71 6.85 19.19 24.97
CA ARG A 71 7.09 18.09 24.02
C ARG A 71 6.87 18.54 22.58
N THR A 72 5.75 19.22 22.31
CA THR A 72 5.42 19.67 20.96
C THR A 72 6.47 20.64 20.42
N LEU A 73 6.96 21.57 21.25
CA LEU A 73 8.01 22.52 20.88
C LEU A 73 9.34 21.82 20.60
N THR A 74 9.69 20.81 21.40
CA THR A 74 10.88 19.98 21.16
C THR A 74 10.79 19.28 19.81
N GLU A 75 9.65 18.64 19.51
CA GLU A 75 9.42 17.99 18.22
C GLU A 75 9.42 18.98 17.04
N LEU A 76 8.88 20.19 17.20
CA LEU A 76 8.90 21.23 16.17
C LEU A 76 10.31 21.74 15.90
N LYS A 77 11.13 21.90 16.95
CA LYS A 77 12.53 22.34 16.82
C LYS A 77 13.34 21.37 15.96
N GLU A 78 13.10 20.06 16.08
CA GLU A 78 13.74 19.04 15.25
C GLU A 78 13.37 19.11 13.75
N LEU A 79 12.26 19.78 13.39
CA LEU A 79 11.81 19.93 12.01
C LEU A 79 12.44 21.13 11.30
N LEU A 80 13.18 21.97 12.02
CA LEU A 80 13.84 23.14 11.45
C LEU A 80 15.14 22.73 10.74
N PRO A 81 15.47 23.34 9.58
CA PRO A 81 16.76 23.14 8.93
C PRO A 81 17.94 23.42 9.89
N GLU A 82 19.04 22.67 9.79
CA GLU A 82 20.19 22.80 10.70
C GLU A 82 20.78 24.22 10.71
N ASP A 83 20.88 24.87 9.54
CA ASP A 83 21.33 26.27 9.42
C ASP A 83 20.37 27.24 10.12
N TYR A 84 19.08 26.92 10.14
CA TYR A 84 18.07 27.68 10.87
C TYR A 84 18.19 27.46 12.38
N GLN A 85 18.44 26.23 12.83
CA GLN A 85 18.67 25.92 14.25
C GLN A 85 19.92 26.63 14.79
N VAL A 86 20.99 26.72 14.00
CA VAL A 86 22.21 27.47 14.37
C VAL A 86 21.90 28.96 14.51
N ARG A 87 21.21 29.57 13.54
CA ARG A 87 20.79 30.98 13.64
C ARG A 87 19.85 31.26 14.82
N LEU A 88 18.96 30.33 15.14
CA LEU A 88 18.09 30.40 16.31
C LEU A 88 18.87 30.35 17.63
N ALA A 89 19.96 29.58 17.68
CA ALA A 89 20.83 29.56 18.84
C ALA A 89 21.61 30.88 18.99
N GLU A 90 21.87 31.58 17.88
CA GLU A 90 22.53 32.89 17.86
C GLU A 90 21.58 34.07 18.16
N THR A 91 20.28 33.94 17.85
CA THR A 91 19.26 35.00 18.06
C THR A 91 18.35 34.68 19.26
N ALA A 92 18.55 35.38 20.37
CA ALA A 92 17.85 35.13 21.64
C ALA A 92 16.30 35.24 21.55
N GLU A 93 15.76 36.13 20.70
CA GLU A 93 14.31 36.31 20.52
C GLU A 93 13.65 35.22 19.65
N ALA A 94 14.30 34.75 18.58
CA ALA A 94 13.77 33.66 17.77
C ALA A 94 13.97 32.30 18.47
N GLY A 95 15.06 32.15 19.24
CA GLY A 95 15.29 30.97 20.08
C GLY A 95 14.29 30.81 21.23
N SER A 96 13.67 31.91 21.72
CA SER A 96 12.77 31.85 22.88
C SER A 96 11.44 31.15 22.61
N ILE A 97 10.92 31.21 21.38
CA ILE A 97 9.66 30.53 21.03
C ILE A 97 9.78 29.01 21.05
N PHE A 98 10.99 28.44 20.95
CA PHE A 98 11.24 27.00 21.08
C PHE A 98 11.86 26.63 22.42
N ASN A 99 12.14 27.60 23.29
CA ASN A 99 12.79 27.34 24.56
C ASN A 99 11.78 26.82 25.58
N VAL A 100 11.98 25.59 26.04
CA VAL A 100 11.10 24.95 27.03
C VAL A 100 11.50 25.47 28.42
N PRO A 101 10.59 26.10 29.18
CA PRO A 101 10.88 26.58 30.52
C PRO A 101 11.40 25.47 31.43
N GLU A 102 12.29 25.79 32.37
CA GLU A 102 12.90 24.80 33.26
C GLU A 102 11.84 24.01 34.06
N SER A 103 10.75 24.66 34.47
CA SER A 103 9.61 24.01 35.13
C SER A 103 8.96 22.94 34.25
N THR A 104 8.80 23.21 32.96
CA THR A 104 8.25 22.28 31.97
C THR A 104 9.24 21.16 31.66
N GLN A 105 10.53 21.49 31.55
CA GLN A 105 11.58 20.49 31.32
C GLN A 105 11.63 19.46 32.47
N ARG A 106 11.52 19.90 33.72
CA ARG A 106 11.43 19.00 34.88
C ARG A 106 10.24 18.03 34.79
N LYS A 107 9.08 18.49 34.30
CA LYS A 107 7.90 17.64 34.07
C LYS A 107 8.15 16.61 32.96
N LEU A 108 8.83 16.99 31.87
CA LEU A 108 9.21 16.09 30.79
C LEU A 108 10.22 15.03 31.26
N ASP A 109 11.22 15.42 32.02
CA ASP A 109 12.22 14.50 32.56
C ASP A 109 11.58 13.48 33.51
N ALA A 110 10.61 13.93 34.33
CA ALA A 110 9.79 13.06 35.18
C ALA A 110 8.97 12.06 34.36
N LEU A 111 8.35 12.51 33.26
CA LEU A 111 7.60 11.63 32.34
C LEU A 111 8.52 10.59 31.70
N ASN A 112 9.69 10.99 31.21
CA ASN A 112 10.65 10.10 30.56
C ASN A 112 11.18 9.03 31.53
N ARG A 113 11.44 9.41 32.79
CA ARG A 113 11.77 8.46 33.87
C ARG A 113 10.62 7.50 34.16
N PHE A 114 9.40 8.03 34.24
CA PHE A 114 8.20 7.22 34.48
C PHE A 114 8.00 6.18 33.36
N GLU A 115 8.10 6.60 32.10
CA GLU A 115 8.02 5.72 30.93
C GLU A 115 9.08 4.62 30.99
N SER A 116 10.34 4.97 31.24
CA SER A 116 11.45 4.02 31.31
C SER A 116 11.23 2.97 32.40
N ASN A 117 10.85 3.40 33.61
CA ASN A 117 10.55 2.52 34.73
C ASN A 117 9.35 1.59 34.44
N LEU A 118 8.30 2.12 33.79
CA LEU A 118 7.11 1.34 33.46
C LEU A 118 7.38 0.29 32.38
N ILE A 119 8.20 0.63 31.38
CA ILE A 119 8.66 -0.31 30.35
C ILE A 119 9.47 -1.44 30.99
N GLU A 120 10.37 -1.13 31.91
CA GLU A 120 11.15 -2.14 32.63
C GLU A 120 10.24 -3.05 33.45
N TYR A 121 9.32 -2.47 34.22
CA TYR A 121 8.35 -3.21 35.03
C TYR A 121 7.51 -4.19 34.19
N GLU A 122 6.90 -3.72 33.09
CA GLU A 122 6.13 -4.58 32.18
C GLU A 122 7.00 -5.68 31.55
N THR A 123 8.24 -5.36 31.21
CA THR A 123 9.19 -6.34 30.65
C THR A 123 9.52 -7.44 31.66
N GLN A 124 9.78 -7.08 32.92
CA GLN A 124 10.04 -8.05 34.00
C GLN A 124 8.79 -8.90 34.29
N ARG A 125 7.62 -8.27 34.36
CA ARG A 125 6.32 -8.95 34.52
C ARG A 125 6.04 -9.94 33.40
N ALA A 126 6.25 -9.57 32.14
CA ALA A 126 6.04 -10.48 31.01
C ALA A 126 6.97 -11.70 31.05
N LYS A 127 8.20 -11.54 31.56
CA LYS A 127 9.12 -12.67 31.81
C LYS A 127 8.59 -13.57 32.94
N LEU A 128 8.15 -13.01 34.07
CA LEU A 128 7.56 -13.73 35.21
C LEU A 128 6.29 -14.50 34.84
N GLU A 129 5.37 -13.89 34.10
CA GLU A 129 4.15 -14.55 33.61
C GLU A 129 4.45 -15.75 32.71
N LYS A 130 5.47 -15.64 31.85
CA LYS A 130 5.92 -16.74 30.99
C LYS A 130 6.49 -17.90 31.81
N GLU A 131 7.35 -17.61 32.78
CA GLU A 131 7.89 -18.64 33.66
C GLU A 131 6.77 -19.33 34.43
N THR A 132 5.83 -18.56 34.97
CA THR A 132 4.65 -19.06 35.66
C THR A 132 3.79 -19.94 34.74
N LYS A 133 3.52 -19.50 33.49
CA LYS A 133 2.74 -20.28 32.50
C LYS A 133 3.46 -21.56 32.08
N LYS A 134 4.80 -21.53 31.92
CA LYS A 134 5.63 -22.71 31.61
C LYS A 134 5.64 -23.70 32.78
N ARG A 135 5.87 -23.21 34.01
CA ARG A 135 5.82 -24.00 35.24
C ARG A 135 4.43 -24.62 35.42
N ARG A 136 3.37 -23.84 35.25
CA ARG A 136 1.98 -24.30 35.29
C ARG A 136 1.71 -25.39 34.25
N GLY A 137 2.09 -25.17 32.98
CA GLY A 137 1.96 -26.17 31.91
C GLY A 137 2.69 -27.47 32.22
N SER A 138 3.93 -27.39 32.72
CA SER A 138 4.71 -28.57 33.12
C SER A 138 4.10 -29.33 34.31
N ARG A 139 3.52 -28.63 35.29
CA ARG A 139 2.83 -29.23 36.42
C ARG A 139 1.49 -29.84 36.03
N PHE A 140 0.73 -29.20 35.13
CA PHE A 140 -0.47 -29.80 34.55
C PHE A 140 -0.17 -31.04 33.70
N ALA A 141 0.96 -31.06 32.98
CA ALA A 141 1.40 -32.26 32.28
C ALA A 141 1.72 -33.39 33.26
N LYS A 142 2.48 -33.11 34.33
CA LYS A 142 2.75 -34.07 35.41
C LYS A 142 1.48 -34.52 36.15
N PHE A 143 0.53 -33.62 36.36
CA PHE A 143 -0.78 -33.92 36.93
C PHE A 143 -1.56 -34.90 36.05
N LYS A 144 -1.64 -34.63 34.74
CA LYS A 144 -2.29 -35.52 33.76
C LYS A 144 -1.56 -36.86 33.66
N GLU A 145 -0.24 -36.85 33.59
CA GLU A 145 0.59 -38.06 33.55
C GLU A 145 0.40 -38.91 34.81
N SER A 146 0.33 -38.28 35.99
CA SER A 146 0.03 -38.97 37.24
C SER A 146 -1.37 -39.60 37.23
N LEU A 147 -2.38 -38.93 36.64
CA LEU A 147 -3.72 -39.53 36.47
C LEU A 147 -3.70 -40.71 35.50
N PHE A 148 -3.00 -40.60 34.37
CA PHE A 148 -2.86 -41.70 33.40
C PHE A 148 -2.17 -42.92 34.02
N ARG A 149 -1.04 -42.72 34.72
CA ARG A 149 -0.32 -43.80 35.40
C ARG A 149 -1.13 -44.43 36.54
N SER A 150 -1.90 -43.64 37.26
CA SER A 150 -2.78 -44.16 38.31
C SER A 150 -3.92 -45.01 37.73
N LYS A 151 -4.48 -44.58 36.58
CA LYS A 151 -5.49 -45.34 35.83
C LYS A 151 -4.95 -46.66 35.28
N GLU A 152 -3.74 -46.68 34.71
CA GLU A 152 -3.10 -47.92 34.22
C GLU A 152 -2.83 -48.93 35.33
N LYS A 153 -2.58 -48.45 36.56
CA LYS A 153 -2.33 -49.30 37.74
C LYS A 153 -3.59 -49.69 38.51
N GLY A 154 -4.78 -49.32 38.02
CA GLY A 154 -6.06 -49.62 38.68
C GLY A 154 -6.21 -48.97 40.07
N ILE A 155 -5.54 -47.85 40.32
CA ILE A 155 -5.64 -47.12 41.59
C ILE A 155 -7.00 -46.43 41.68
N ASP A 156 -7.60 -46.45 42.87
CA ASP A 156 -8.87 -45.80 43.16
C ASP A 156 -8.87 -44.30 42.78
N ALA A 157 -10.02 -43.78 42.35
CA ALA A 157 -10.14 -42.45 41.79
C ALA A 157 -9.76 -41.34 42.79
N ASP A 158 -10.13 -41.48 44.06
CA ASP A 158 -9.86 -40.48 45.08
C ASP A 158 -8.36 -40.47 45.43
N GLU A 159 -7.74 -41.64 45.49
CA GLU A 159 -6.31 -41.78 45.72
C GLU A 159 -5.48 -41.30 44.50
N ALA A 160 -5.95 -41.58 43.28
CA ALA A 160 -5.34 -41.09 42.05
C ALA A 160 -5.37 -39.56 41.97
N MET A 161 -6.49 -38.94 42.37
CA MET A 161 -6.67 -37.49 42.41
C MET A 161 -5.80 -36.84 43.49
N ALA A 162 -5.70 -37.45 44.67
CA ALA A 162 -4.83 -36.98 45.75
C ALA A 162 -3.34 -37.01 45.35
N ARG A 163 -2.90 -38.12 44.71
CA ARG A 163 -1.54 -38.27 44.18
C ARG A 163 -1.25 -37.26 43.07
N ALA A 164 -2.17 -37.07 42.12
CA ALA A 164 -2.01 -36.08 41.06
C ALA A 164 -1.96 -34.64 41.61
N SER A 165 -2.80 -34.33 42.61
CA SER A 165 -2.87 -33.01 43.25
C SER A 165 -1.58 -32.62 43.99
N SER A 166 -0.77 -33.60 44.41
CA SER A 166 0.56 -33.33 44.99
C SER A 166 1.51 -32.61 43.99
N ALA A 167 1.36 -32.84 42.68
CA ALA A 167 2.11 -32.15 41.63
C ALA A 167 1.79 -30.65 41.54
N MET A 168 0.66 -30.23 42.14
CA MET A 168 0.21 -28.84 42.20
C MET A 168 0.55 -28.15 43.53
N LYS A 169 0.96 -28.91 44.58
CA LYS A 169 1.35 -28.32 45.88
C LYS A 169 2.60 -27.43 45.75
N GLY A 170 2.61 -26.31 46.47
CA GLY A 170 3.70 -25.32 46.47
C GLY A 170 3.71 -24.34 45.29
N PHE A 171 2.63 -24.24 44.51
CA PHE A 171 2.46 -23.17 43.52
C PHE A 171 2.13 -21.86 44.25
N THR A 172 3.13 -21.13 44.71
CA THR A 172 2.96 -19.73 45.11
C THR A 172 2.82 -18.86 43.86
N ARG A 173 1.82 -17.98 43.85
CA ARG A 173 1.74 -16.88 42.89
C ARG A 173 3.01 -16.05 43.07
N GLN A 174 3.81 -15.88 42.01
CA GLN A 174 4.97 -14.99 42.08
C GLN A 174 4.49 -13.58 42.45
N ILE A 175 5.15 -12.99 43.45
CA ILE A 175 4.95 -11.60 43.85
C ILE A 175 5.72 -10.75 42.81
N PHE A 176 5.05 -9.77 42.23
CA PHE A 176 5.67 -8.82 41.30
C PHE A 176 6.62 -7.90 42.08
N PRO A 177 7.73 -7.42 41.49
CA PRO A 177 8.58 -6.43 42.13
C PRO A 177 7.77 -5.18 42.49
N GLU A 178 8.06 -4.53 43.62
CA GLU A 178 7.35 -3.31 44.04
C GLU A 178 7.72 -2.15 43.11
N PHE A 179 6.73 -1.57 42.41
CA PHE A 179 6.95 -0.44 41.52
C PHE A 179 7.33 0.83 42.30
N GLU A 180 6.82 0.98 43.53
CA GLU A 180 6.98 2.16 44.38
C GLU A 180 8.42 2.47 44.80
N GLN A 181 9.33 1.51 44.83
CA GLN A 181 10.71 1.76 45.30
C GLN A 181 11.57 2.56 44.30
N THR A 182 11.06 2.88 43.12
CA THR A 182 11.88 3.39 41.99
C THR A 182 11.45 4.77 41.46
N PHE A 183 10.28 5.31 41.85
CA PHE A 183 9.77 6.58 41.29
C PHE A 183 9.33 7.59 42.38
N PRO A 184 9.84 8.83 42.39
CA PRO A 184 9.50 9.82 43.41
C PRO A 184 8.01 10.19 43.43
N GLN A 185 7.36 10.17 44.61
CA GLN A 185 5.93 10.49 44.74
C GLN A 185 5.53 11.90 44.27
N HIS A 186 6.44 12.88 44.40
CA HIS A 186 6.16 14.24 43.94
C HIS A 186 6.10 14.33 42.40
N GLU A 187 6.92 13.55 41.69
CA GLU A 187 6.86 13.44 40.22
C GLU A 187 5.55 12.79 39.77
N MET A 188 5.08 11.77 40.51
CA MET A 188 3.80 11.12 40.24
C MET A 188 2.64 12.11 40.34
N LYS A 189 2.63 12.94 41.40
CA LYS A 189 1.61 13.97 41.59
C LYS A 189 1.64 15.02 40.48
N MET A 190 2.84 15.42 40.01
CA MET A 190 2.95 16.34 38.87
C MET A 190 2.34 15.76 37.59
N LEU A 191 2.57 14.48 37.30
CA LEU A 191 1.96 13.82 36.14
C LEU A 191 0.44 13.69 36.30
N GLN A 192 -0.04 13.34 37.49
CA GLN A 192 -1.48 13.29 37.79
C GLN A 192 -2.16 14.66 37.63
N GLN A 193 -1.50 15.74 38.03
CA GLN A 193 -2.01 17.11 37.85
C GLN A 193 -2.21 17.45 36.38
N SER A 194 -1.29 17.05 35.48
CA SER A 194 -1.46 17.28 34.03
C SER A 194 -2.70 16.58 33.46
N VAL A 195 -3.05 15.40 33.97
CA VAL A 195 -4.27 14.66 33.57
C VAL A 195 -5.52 15.40 34.05
N VAL A 196 -5.48 15.94 35.28
CA VAL A 196 -6.57 16.73 35.84
C VAL A 196 -6.77 18.02 35.05
N GLU A 197 -5.70 18.78 34.79
CA GLU A 197 -5.73 20.00 33.98
C GLU A 197 -6.33 19.75 32.60
N ALA A 198 -5.87 18.71 31.90
CA ALA A 198 -6.41 18.34 30.60
C ALA A 198 -7.89 17.92 30.65
N THR A 199 -8.34 17.33 31.75
CA THR A 199 -9.74 16.97 31.96
C THR A 199 -10.60 18.21 32.19
N LEU A 200 -10.11 19.16 33.00
CA LEU A 200 -10.80 20.42 33.30
C LEU A 200 -10.91 21.34 32.07
N ASN A 201 -9.90 21.31 31.20
CA ASN A 201 -9.88 22.08 29.94
C ASN A 201 -10.63 21.39 28.79
N ASP A 202 -11.48 20.39 29.09
CA ASP A 202 -12.23 19.60 28.11
C ASP A 202 -11.37 18.97 27.01
N ARG A 203 -10.06 18.84 27.20
CA ARG A 203 -9.19 18.11 26.25
C ARG A 203 -9.32 16.61 26.45
N LEU A 204 -9.46 16.13 27.68
CA LEU A 204 -9.50 14.70 27.98
C LEU A 204 -10.88 14.28 28.52
N PRO A 205 -11.58 13.32 27.89
CA PRO A 205 -12.85 12.83 28.41
C PRO A 205 -12.71 12.16 29.80
N PRO A 206 -13.69 12.33 30.72
CA PRO A 206 -13.62 11.77 32.07
C PRO A 206 -13.35 10.26 32.12
N ALA A 207 -13.93 9.49 31.19
CA ALA A 207 -13.71 8.05 31.12
C ALA A 207 -12.26 7.66 30.78
N GLN A 208 -11.56 8.46 29.99
CA GLN A 208 -10.13 8.25 29.70
C GLN A 208 -9.27 8.76 30.85
N SER A 209 -9.64 9.89 31.44
CA SER A 209 -9.00 10.40 32.67
C SER A 209 -8.99 9.36 33.79
N MET A 210 -10.11 8.62 33.97
CA MET A 210 -10.19 7.50 34.91
C MET A 210 -9.25 6.35 34.54
N LYS A 211 -9.16 5.96 33.27
CA LYS A 211 -8.24 4.90 32.82
C LYS A 211 -6.78 5.25 33.05
N ILE A 212 -6.40 6.51 32.81
CA ILE A 212 -5.04 7.00 33.05
C ILE A 212 -4.78 7.05 34.56
N SER A 213 -5.74 7.54 35.35
CA SER A 213 -5.68 7.51 36.82
C SER A 213 -5.52 6.09 37.37
N ASN A 214 -6.19 5.11 36.76
CA ASN A 214 -6.04 3.71 37.12
C ASN A 214 -4.65 3.16 36.85
N VAL A 215 -3.90 3.66 35.86
CA VAL A 215 -2.49 3.29 35.67
C VAL A 215 -1.71 3.67 36.92
N PHE A 216 -1.82 4.92 37.36
CA PHE A 216 -1.13 5.40 38.56
C PHE A 216 -1.55 4.61 39.81
N ASN A 217 -2.86 4.40 40.01
CA ASN A 217 -3.37 3.64 41.16
C ASN A 217 -2.94 2.18 41.13
N ALA A 218 -2.96 1.54 39.96
CA ALA A 218 -2.53 0.16 39.82
C ALA A 218 -1.05 0.03 40.21
N LEU A 219 -0.20 0.94 39.72
CA LEU A 219 1.22 0.95 40.03
C LEU A 219 1.52 1.17 41.52
N VAL A 220 0.83 2.11 42.17
CA VAL A 220 0.90 2.31 43.64
C VAL A 220 0.51 1.03 44.38
N ASN A 221 -0.51 0.31 43.91
CA ASN A 221 -0.96 -0.93 44.53
C ASN A 221 -0.19 -2.18 44.06
N ASN A 222 0.90 -2.03 43.31
CA ASN A 222 1.67 -3.12 42.70
C ASN A 222 0.81 -4.06 41.84
N VAL A 223 -0.28 -3.52 41.28
CA VAL A 223 -1.18 -4.15 40.33
C VAL A 223 -0.77 -3.74 38.92
N VAL A 224 -0.86 -4.68 38.00
CA VAL A 224 -0.50 -4.37 36.62
C VAL A 224 -1.65 -3.69 35.88
N PRO A 225 -1.42 -2.51 35.27
CA PRO A 225 -2.44 -1.87 34.46
C PRO A 225 -2.88 -2.76 33.28
N SER A 226 -4.15 -2.62 32.88
CA SER A 226 -4.65 -3.29 31.70
C SER A 226 -4.08 -2.66 30.42
N ARG A 227 -4.05 -3.42 29.32
CA ARG A 227 -3.61 -2.91 28.01
C ARG A 227 -4.40 -1.68 27.55
N SER A 228 -5.69 -1.61 27.86
CA SER A 228 -6.52 -0.46 27.54
C SER A 228 -6.20 0.77 28.38
N GLU A 229 -5.75 0.61 29.61
CA GLU A 229 -5.31 1.71 30.49
C GLU A 229 -3.93 2.21 30.06
N LEU A 230 -2.98 1.30 29.78
CA LEU A 230 -1.69 1.65 29.19
C LEU A 230 -1.84 2.33 27.82
N GLN A 231 -2.78 1.88 26.99
CA GLN A 231 -3.03 2.54 25.72
C GLN A 231 -3.66 3.93 25.89
N ALA A 232 -4.53 4.13 26.90
CA ALA A 232 -5.03 5.46 27.22
C ALA A 232 -3.89 6.39 27.68
N PHE A 233 -2.96 5.85 28.46
CA PHE A 233 -1.75 6.55 28.90
C PHE A 233 -0.85 6.93 27.72
N ASP A 234 -0.52 5.98 26.84
CA ASP A 234 0.27 6.21 25.62
C ASP A 234 -0.35 7.28 24.72
N ASN A 235 -1.66 7.24 24.48
CA ASN A 235 -2.32 8.23 23.63
C ASN A 235 -2.31 9.65 24.23
N PHE A 236 -2.36 9.77 25.56
CA PHE A 236 -2.40 11.06 26.23
C PHE A 236 -1.01 11.68 26.34
N PHE A 237 -0.04 10.93 26.87
CA PHE A 237 1.33 11.41 27.06
C PHE A 237 2.21 11.29 25.82
N GLY A 238 1.77 10.55 24.79
CA GLY A 238 2.55 10.24 23.59
C GLY A 238 3.64 9.20 23.82
N THR A 239 3.52 8.36 24.85
CA THR A 239 4.54 7.35 25.19
C THR A 239 4.39 6.10 24.32
N HIS A 240 5.39 5.21 24.33
CA HIS A 240 5.39 3.98 23.51
C HIS A 240 5.42 2.71 24.37
N ILE A 241 4.76 2.74 25.53
CA ILE A 241 4.87 1.72 26.57
C ILE A 241 4.26 0.40 26.11
N VAL A 242 3.07 0.45 25.50
CA VAL A 242 2.41 -0.75 24.94
C VAL A 242 3.25 -1.39 23.84
N GLU A 243 3.98 -0.60 23.06
CA GLU A 243 4.85 -1.10 21.99
C GLU A 243 6.12 -1.76 22.57
N ALA A 244 6.79 -1.09 23.50
CA ALA A 244 7.97 -1.62 24.17
C ALA A 244 7.69 -2.95 24.90
N ALA A 245 6.53 -3.07 25.53
CA ALA A 245 6.09 -4.27 26.24
C ALA A 245 5.72 -5.46 25.32
N ARG A 246 5.56 -5.27 24.00
CA ARG A 246 5.21 -6.36 23.05
C ARG A 246 6.37 -7.33 22.76
N ASN A 247 7.60 -7.02 23.16
CA ASN A 247 8.81 -7.79 22.85
C ASN A 247 9.02 -9.04 23.74
N VAL A 248 7.97 -9.82 24.00
CA VAL A 248 8.05 -11.07 24.76
C VAL A 248 8.68 -12.19 23.91
N PRO A 249 9.68 -12.95 24.42
CA PRO A 249 10.34 -14.00 23.64
C PRO A 249 9.40 -15.18 23.35
N GLN A 250 9.19 -15.46 22.06
CA GLN A 250 8.23 -16.40 21.48
C GLN A 250 8.66 -17.88 21.54
N THR A 251 7.69 -18.81 21.56
CA THR A 251 7.92 -20.25 21.36
C THR A 251 8.35 -20.56 19.92
N LYS A 252 8.93 -21.75 19.64
CA LYS A 252 9.36 -22.13 18.27
C LYS A 252 8.22 -22.00 17.24
N LEU A 253 7.00 -22.41 17.59
CA LEU A 253 5.82 -22.29 16.73
C LEU A 253 5.41 -20.82 16.49
N GLN A 254 5.48 -19.98 17.52
CA GLN A 254 5.21 -18.54 17.40
C GLN A 254 6.26 -17.82 16.55
N LYS A 255 7.53 -18.24 16.61
CA LYS A 255 8.59 -17.72 15.73
C LYS A 255 8.32 -18.04 14.26
N VAL A 256 7.90 -19.27 13.96
CA VAL A 256 7.48 -19.66 12.59
C VAL A 256 6.27 -18.84 12.15
N TRP A 257 5.25 -18.71 13.01
CA TRP A 257 4.08 -17.88 12.73
C TRP A 257 4.43 -16.41 12.49
N ARG A 258 5.38 -15.85 13.24
CA ARG A 258 5.87 -14.48 13.03
C ARG A 258 6.53 -14.32 11.66
N VAL A 259 7.33 -15.30 11.22
CA VAL A 259 7.95 -15.27 9.89
C VAL A 259 6.88 -15.30 8.81
N LEU A 260 5.89 -16.18 8.91
CA LEU A 260 4.77 -16.26 7.97
C LEU A 260 3.94 -14.97 7.93
N ARG A 261 3.62 -14.40 9.10
CA ARG A 261 2.93 -13.11 9.21
C ARG A 261 3.77 -11.99 8.60
N GLY A 262 5.07 -11.94 8.88
CA GLY A 262 5.98 -10.94 8.32
C GLY A 262 6.10 -11.03 6.79
N LEU A 263 6.18 -12.24 6.22
CA LEU A 263 6.19 -12.45 4.77
C LEU A 263 4.88 -12.01 4.12
N SER A 264 3.76 -12.38 4.72
CA SER A 264 2.43 -11.98 4.27
C SER A 264 2.24 -10.46 4.31
N GLN A 265 2.61 -9.81 5.41
CA GLN A 265 2.57 -8.34 5.53
C GLN A 265 3.55 -7.68 4.55
N THR A 266 4.71 -8.30 4.28
CA THR A 266 5.65 -7.81 3.27
C THR A 266 5.02 -7.82 1.88
N TYR A 267 4.33 -8.90 1.52
CA TYR A 267 3.59 -8.98 0.27
C TYR A 267 2.48 -7.91 0.20
N LYS A 268 1.70 -7.72 1.28
CA LYS A 268 0.67 -6.67 1.38
C LYS A 268 1.26 -5.29 1.15
N SER A 269 2.34 -4.97 1.85
CA SER A 269 3.05 -3.71 1.73
C SER A 269 3.59 -3.49 0.33
N ILE A 270 4.16 -4.50 -0.33
CA ILE A 270 4.66 -4.36 -1.72
C ILE A 270 3.50 -4.05 -2.66
N LYS A 271 2.37 -4.78 -2.57
CA LYS A 271 1.19 -4.51 -3.41
C LYS A 271 0.58 -3.14 -3.15
N ALA A 272 0.44 -2.77 -1.88
CA ALA A 272 -0.10 -1.48 -1.49
C ALA A 272 0.87 -0.32 -1.76
N SER A 273 2.16 -0.60 -1.97
CA SER A 273 3.15 0.43 -2.31
C SER A 273 2.87 0.93 -3.72
N CYS A 274 2.91 2.26 -3.88
CA CYS A 274 2.63 2.98 -5.12
C CYS A 274 1.16 2.88 -5.61
N GLU A 275 0.26 2.24 -4.86
CA GLU A 275 -1.19 2.25 -5.07
C GLU A 275 -1.89 3.10 -4.01
N HIS A 276 -2.33 4.30 -4.40
CA HIS A 276 -2.95 5.29 -3.52
C HIS A 276 -4.45 5.04 -3.38
N SER A 277 -4.82 3.78 -3.09
CA SER A 277 -6.20 3.33 -2.92
C SER A 277 -6.99 4.11 -1.86
N TYR A 278 -6.31 4.79 -0.94
CA TYR A 278 -6.96 5.74 -0.05
C TYR A 278 -7.74 6.84 -0.79
N ALA A 279 -7.33 7.21 -2.01
CA ALA A 279 -7.94 8.29 -2.78
C ALA A 279 -9.28 7.85 -3.39
N LEU A 280 -9.27 6.85 -4.28
CA LEU A 280 -10.46 6.45 -5.02
C LEU A 280 -11.15 5.18 -4.51
N VAL A 281 -10.56 4.36 -3.65
CA VAL A 281 -11.24 3.18 -3.07
C VAL A 281 -11.80 3.52 -1.70
N GLN A 282 -10.95 3.96 -0.79
CA GLN A 282 -11.37 4.25 0.59
C GLN A 282 -11.97 5.65 0.72
N GLY A 283 -11.40 6.63 0.01
CA GLY A 283 -11.83 8.02 -0.01
C GLY A 283 -13.01 8.33 -0.91
N PHE A 284 -13.46 7.35 -1.70
CA PHE A 284 -14.55 7.54 -2.66
C PHE A 284 -15.84 8.15 -2.06
N PRO A 285 -16.35 7.69 -0.91
CA PRO A 285 -17.54 8.31 -0.31
C PRO A 285 -17.33 9.80 0.01
N PHE A 286 -16.10 10.18 0.35
CA PHE A 286 -15.73 11.57 0.61
C PHE A 286 -15.57 12.39 -0.67
N ALA A 287 -15.06 11.80 -1.75
CA ALA A 287 -15.00 12.46 -3.05
C ALA A 287 -16.40 12.92 -3.51
N LEU A 288 -17.43 12.12 -3.23
CA LEU A 288 -18.81 12.43 -3.60
C LEU A 288 -19.52 13.36 -2.60
N ALA A 289 -19.41 13.06 -1.31
CA ALA A 289 -20.12 13.82 -0.27
C ALA A 289 -19.42 15.14 0.09
N TYR A 290 -18.09 15.19 0.00
CA TYR A 290 -17.22 16.28 0.46
C TYR A 290 -16.03 16.54 -0.50
N PRO A 291 -16.26 16.79 -1.80
CA PRO A 291 -15.21 16.83 -2.84
C PRO A 291 -14.06 17.79 -2.54
N VAL A 292 -14.35 18.95 -1.97
CA VAL A 292 -13.32 19.94 -1.59
C VAL A 292 -12.40 19.41 -0.48
N ARG A 293 -12.99 18.74 0.53
CA ARG A 293 -12.23 18.17 1.65
C ARG A 293 -11.42 16.97 1.20
N TRP A 294 -12.01 16.11 0.36
CA TRP A 294 -11.31 15.00 -0.27
C TRP A 294 -10.11 15.47 -1.10
N THR A 295 -10.29 16.47 -1.98
CA THR A 295 -9.20 17.00 -2.82
C THR A 295 -8.08 17.57 -1.96
N LYS A 296 -8.42 18.30 -0.89
CA LYS A 296 -7.44 18.84 0.07
C LYS A 296 -6.68 17.71 0.78
N ALA A 297 -7.35 16.63 1.18
CA ALA A 297 -6.71 15.47 1.80
C ALA A 297 -5.77 14.74 0.83
N VAL A 298 -6.18 14.55 -0.43
CA VAL A 298 -5.36 13.95 -1.49
C VAL A 298 -4.14 14.82 -1.82
N ALA A 299 -4.28 16.15 -1.86
CA ALA A 299 -3.14 17.04 -2.05
C ALA A 299 -2.15 16.95 -0.89
N ARG A 300 -2.65 16.89 0.35
CA ARG A 300 -1.82 16.73 1.56
C ARG A 300 -1.08 15.38 1.57
N SER A 301 -1.74 14.31 1.16
CA SER A 301 -1.13 12.97 1.14
C SER A 301 0.01 12.86 0.14
N HIS A 302 -0.10 13.47 -1.04
CA HIS A 302 0.99 13.51 -2.01
C HIS A 302 2.18 14.34 -1.51
N ARG A 303 1.94 15.43 -0.79
CA ARG A 303 3.03 16.16 -0.12
C ARG A 303 3.69 15.32 0.98
N ALA A 304 2.90 14.59 1.77
CA ALA A 304 3.41 13.65 2.76
C ALA A 304 4.20 12.49 2.15
N MET A 305 3.81 12.03 0.95
CA MET A 305 4.57 11.04 0.20
C MET A 305 6.01 11.52 -0.07
N LEU A 306 6.16 12.79 -0.47
CA LEU A 306 7.45 13.35 -0.86
C LEU A 306 8.29 13.80 0.35
N SER A 307 7.67 14.18 1.47
CA SER A 307 8.38 14.72 2.64
C SER A 307 7.99 14.03 3.96
N GLY A 308 9.00 13.48 4.64
CA GLY A 308 8.89 12.95 6.01
C GLY A 308 8.60 14.03 7.05
N ASP A 309 9.22 15.19 6.92
CA ASP A 309 9.02 16.30 7.87
C ASP A 309 7.64 16.93 7.72
N TYR A 310 7.10 16.96 6.51
CA TYR A 310 5.74 17.41 6.27
C TYR A 310 4.71 16.55 7.01
N ILE A 311 4.83 15.21 6.95
CA ILE A 311 3.89 14.35 7.69
C ILE A 311 4.06 14.47 9.20
N ARG A 312 5.29 14.63 9.70
CA ARG A 312 5.55 14.87 11.14
C ARG A 312 4.86 16.14 11.59
N LEU A 313 4.99 17.24 10.84
CA LEU A 313 4.29 18.48 11.14
C LEU A 313 2.77 18.29 11.11
N ARG A 314 2.23 17.54 10.13
CA ARG A 314 0.78 17.26 10.06
C ARG A 314 0.28 16.44 11.24
N GLN A 315 1.07 15.47 11.72
CA GLN A 315 0.75 14.70 12.92
C GLN A 315 0.75 15.58 14.18
N ILE A 316 1.74 16.48 14.33
CA ILE A 316 1.77 17.48 15.40
C ILE A 316 0.50 18.35 15.35
N GLN A 317 0.21 18.97 14.21
CA GLN A 317 -0.99 19.79 14.00
C GLN A 317 -2.29 19.04 14.32
N ARG A 318 -2.34 17.73 14.06
CA ARG A 318 -3.50 16.91 14.35
C ARG A 318 -3.64 16.64 15.84
N ARG A 319 -2.57 16.36 16.59
CA ARG A 319 -2.58 16.22 18.05
C ARG A 319 -3.05 17.50 18.75
N MET A 320 -2.70 18.65 18.20
CA MET A 320 -3.13 19.95 18.72
C MET A 320 -4.61 20.27 18.45
N ASN A 321 -5.31 19.53 17.57
CA ASN A 321 -6.73 19.78 17.35
C ASN A 321 -7.53 19.55 18.66
N PRO A 322 -8.39 20.48 19.10
CA PRO A 322 -9.19 20.32 20.32
C PRO A 322 -10.02 19.03 20.37
N HIS A 323 -10.41 18.49 19.21
CA HIS A 323 -11.17 17.24 19.12
C HIS A 323 -10.30 15.98 19.13
N TYR A 324 -8.97 16.08 19.04
CA TYR A 324 -8.08 14.93 18.88
C TYR A 324 -8.30 13.86 19.96
N HIS A 325 -8.18 14.23 21.22
CA HIS A 325 -8.32 13.33 22.37
C HIS A 325 -9.73 12.75 22.49
N HIS A 326 -10.78 13.53 22.17
CA HIS A 326 -12.17 13.03 22.11
C HIS A 326 -12.36 11.95 21.05
N VAL A 327 -11.80 12.18 19.87
CA VAL A 327 -11.90 11.30 18.71
C VAL A 327 -11.07 10.02 18.92
N MET A 328 -9.88 10.16 19.51
CA MET A 328 -9.07 9.03 19.93
C MET A 328 -9.75 8.24 21.06
N ALA A 329 -10.36 8.91 22.04
CA ALA A 329 -11.12 8.26 23.09
C ALA A 329 -12.31 7.44 22.55
N ALA A 330 -13.09 8.02 21.63
CA ALA A 330 -14.24 7.38 20.98
C ALA A 330 -13.89 6.11 20.19
N SER A 331 -12.63 5.97 19.78
CA SER A 331 -12.09 4.86 18.98
C SER A 331 -11.12 3.96 19.75
N ASN A 332 -10.99 4.13 21.07
CA ASN A 332 -9.99 3.44 21.90
C ASN A 332 -8.55 3.60 21.37
N GLY A 333 -8.19 4.80 20.90
CA GLY A 333 -6.85 5.15 20.45
C GLY A 333 -6.51 4.68 19.04
N LYS A 334 -7.52 4.38 18.22
CA LYS A 334 -7.28 3.76 16.91
C LYS A 334 -7.79 4.60 15.73
N TYR A 335 -8.40 5.75 15.94
CA TYR A 335 -8.97 6.55 14.85
C TYR A 335 -7.91 7.05 13.86
N PHE A 336 -6.82 7.62 14.39
CA PHE A 336 -5.68 8.08 13.59
C PHE A 336 -4.57 7.02 13.56
N SER A 337 -3.97 6.83 12.40
CA SER A 337 -2.73 6.05 12.22
C SER A 337 -1.49 6.94 12.27
N GLU A 338 -0.36 6.35 12.61
CA GLU A 338 0.95 7.03 12.60
C GLU A 338 1.92 6.24 11.72
N ALA A 339 2.51 6.92 10.74
CA ALA A 339 3.45 6.29 9.81
C ALA A 339 4.75 5.93 10.55
N GLY A 340 5.28 4.73 10.29
CA GLY A 340 6.54 4.26 10.87
C GLY A 340 6.45 3.73 12.31
N THR A 341 5.25 3.59 12.87
CA THR A 341 5.02 3.05 14.22
C THR A 341 4.21 1.74 14.16
N THR A 342 4.01 1.06 15.29
CA THR A 342 3.09 -0.09 15.32
C THR A 342 1.61 0.26 15.14
N HIS A 343 1.27 1.55 15.05
CA HIS A 343 -0.06 2.09 14.72
C HIS A 343 -0.17 2.54 13.25
N SER A 344 0.75 2.10 12.39
CA SER A 344 0.65 2.28 10.94
C SER A 344 -0.61 1.63 10.37
N GLU A 345 -0.95 1.96 9.12
CA GLU A 345 -2.02 1.29 8.39
C GLU A 345 -1.73 -0.20 8.23
N GLU A 346 -2.79 -1.00 8.14
CA GLU A 346 -2.73 -2.47 8.24
C GLU A 346 -1.86 -3.10 7.16
N GLU A 347 -1.82 -2.49 5.97
CA GLU A 347 -1.00 -2.97 4.87
C GLU A 347 0.50 -2.77 5.10
N PHE A 348 0.90 -1.82 5.95
CA PHE A 348 2.30 -1.46 6.22
C PHE A 348 2.81 -1.99 7.56
N ALA A 349 1.91 -2.35 8.48
CA ALA A 349 2.26 -2.83 9.81
C ALA A 349 3.03 -4.16 9.78
N ASN A 350 4.15 -4.22 10.51
CA ASN A 350 4.99 -5.42 10.69
C ASN A 350 5.55 -6.04 9.40
N SER A 351 5.79 -5.23 8.37
CA SER A 351 6.39 -5.69 7.11
C SER A 351 7.92 -5.76 7.19
N TYR A 352 8.51 -6.68 6.42
CA TYR A 352 9.97 -6.69 6.18
C TYR A 352 10.38 -5.80 5.00
N VAL A 353 9.43 -5.11 4.35
CA VAL A 353 9.72 -4.25 3.19
C VAL A 353 10.69 -3.13 3.55
N HIS A 354 10.60 -2.60 4.77
CA HIS A 354 11.51 -1.56 5.25
C HIS A 354 12.96 -2.03 5.41
N LYS A 355 13.25 -3.34 5.29
CA LYS A 355 14.59 -3.92 5.29
C LYS A 355 15.18 -4.10 3.89
N ILE A 356 14.36 -3.99 2.85
CA ILE A 356 14.81 -4.14 1.46
C ILE A 356 15.21 -2.75 0.94
N PRO A 357 16.49 -2.47 0.64
CA PRO A 357 16.98 -1.10 0.42
C PRO A 357 16.18 -0.27 -0.59
N ILE A 358 15.83 -0.85 -1.74
CA ILE A 358 15.07 -0.17 -2.81
C ILE A 358 13.60 0.05 -2.39
N PHE A 359 12.93 -0.99 -1.91
CA PHE A 359 11.51 -0.91 -1.54
C PHE A 359 11.26 -0.14 -0.24
N LYS A 360 12.28 0.01 0.63
CA LYS A 360 12.17 0.76 1.88
C LYS A 360 11.71 2.20 1.65
N TYR A 361 12.27 2.89 0.65
CA TYR A 361 11.94 4.28 0.38
C TYR A 361 10.54 4.43 -0.22
N LEU A 362 10.19 3.56 -1.18
CA LEU A 362 8.86 3.53 -1.82
C LEU A 362 7.75 3.18 -0.83
N ALA A 363 7.97 2.16 0.02
CA ALA A 363 7.01 1.75 1.02
C ALA A 363 6.82 2.82 2.10
N LYS A 364 7.90 3.46 2.56
CA LYS A 364 7.81 4.60 3.49
C LYS A 364 7.06 5.78 2.86
N ALA A 365 7.31 6.10 1.60
CA ALA A 365 6.60 7.17 0.90
C ALA A 365 5.10 6.86 0.76
N SER A 366 4.77 5.64 0.34
CA SER A 366 3.39 5.17 0.19
C SER A 366 2.65 5.11 1.53
N GLU A 367 3.30 4.65 2.59
CA GLU A 367 2.76 4.63 3.95
C GLU A 367 2.41 6.04 4.43
N ARG A 368 3.32 7.00 4.24
CA ARG A 368 3.06 8.41 4.59
C ARG A 368 1.87 8.97 3.82
N ALA A 369 1.79 8.69 2.53
CA ALA A 369 0.66 9.11 1.70
C ALA A 369 -0.65 8.49 2.20
N HIS A 370 -0.65 7.20 2.49
CA HIS A 370 -1.84 6.49 2.95
C HIS A 370 -2.33 6.98 4.31
N VAL A 371 -1.41 7.12 5.27
CA VAL A 371 -1.70 7.64 6.61
C VAL A 371 -2.27 9.05 6.53
N GLU A 372 -1.61 9.98 5.83
CA GLU A 372 -2.11 11.36 5.75
C GLU A 372 -3.37 11.49 4.90
N GLY A 373 -3.53 10.67 3.85
CA GLY A 373 -4.72 10.67 3.01
C GLY A 373 -5.97 10.30 3.82
N LEU A 374 -5.93 9.18 4.53
CA LEU A 374 -7.06 8.72 5.33
C LEU A 374 -7.30 9.59 6.56
N ASN A 375 -6.25 9.91 7.32
CA ASN A 375 -6.40 10.77 8.49
C ASN A 375 -6.86 12.18 8.10
N GLY A 376 -6.37 12.70 6.98
CA GLY A 376 -6.76 14.00 6.42
C GLY A 376 -8.20 14.05 5.92
N MET A 377 -8.75 12.94 5.41
CA MET A 377 -10.18 12.87 5.08
C MET A 377 -11.04 12.85 6.35
N ARG A 378 -10.62 12.03 7.34
CA ARG A 378 -11.32 11.91 8.62
C ARG A 378 -11.36 13.23 9.38
N ASP A 379 -10.22 13.91 9.54
CA ASP A 379 -10.14 15.17 10.29
C ASP A 379 -10.94 16.29 9.61
N LEU A 380 -10.73 16.53 8.31
CA LEU A 380 -11.40 17.60 7.57
C LEU A 380 -12.92 17.47 7.51
N VAL A 381 -13.43 16.24 7.52
CA VAL A 381 -14.88 15.97 7.45
C VAL A 381 -15.49 15.88 8.84
N PHE A 382 -14.75 15.37 9.83
CA PHE A 382 -15.17 15.44 11.23
C PHE A 382 -15.42 16.90 11.63
N ASP A 383 -14.50 17.82 11.33
CA ASP A 383 -14.66 19.24 11.64
C ASP A 383 -15.92 19.84 10.99
N VAL A 384 -16.28 19.43 9.77
CA VAL A 384 -17.51 19.90 9.12
C VAL A 384 -18.75 19.36 9.82
N LEU A 385 -18.74 18.08 10.17
CA LEU A 385 -19.91 17.41 10.75
C LEU A 385 -20.13 17.75 12.22
N ASP A 386 -19.06 18.00 12.96
CA ASP A 386 -19.15 18.45 14.36
C ASP A 386 -19.60 19.92 14.43
N ASN A 387 -19.09 20.80 13.56
CA ASN A 387 -19.56 22.20 13.50
C ASN A 387 -21.02 22.36 13.06
N LEU A 388 -21.58 21.37 12.34
CA LEU A 388 -23.01 21.31 12.03
C LEU A 388 -23.86 20.87 13.23
N GLY A 389 -23.24 20.52 14.36
CA GLY A 389 -23.88 20.25 15.64
C GLY A 389 -23.19 21.01 16.76
N SER A 390 -23.71 22.18 17.11
CA SER A 390 -23.40 22.82 18.40
C SER A 390 -23.58 21.82 19.56
N GLU A 391 -22.65 21.81 20.51
CA GLU A 391 -22.66 21.00 21.75
C GLU A 391 -23.14 19.55 21.57
N THR A 392 -22.38 18.75 20.82
CA THR A 392 -22.69 17.34 20.57
C THR A 392 -22.32 16.46 21.78
N PRO A 393 -23.26 15.68 22.34
CA PRO A 393 -22.95 14.69 23.39
C PRO A 393 -21.88 13.70 22.92
N PHE A 394 -21.04 13.22 23.84
CA PHE A 394 -19.95 12.26 23.54
C PHE A 394 -20.43 11.05 22.72
N VAL A 395 -21.64 10.54 22.98
CA VAL A 395 -22.24 9.43 22.24
C VAL A 395 -22.40 9.75 20.75
N LYS A 396 -22.85 10.97 20.41
CA LYS A 396 -22.98 11.41 19.02
C LYS A 396 -21.60 11.58 18.36
N LYS A 397 -20.61 12.12 19.08
CA LYS A 397 -19.21 12.17 18.60
C LYS A 397 -18.66 10.77 18.35
N GLN A 398 -18.95 9.82 19.24
CA GLN A 398 -18.52 8.44 19.10
C GLN A 398 -19.14 7.76 17.88
N GLU A 399 -20.46 7.92 17.69
CA GLU A 399 -21.13 7.41 16.49
C GLU A 399 -20.57 8.03 15.21
N LEU A 400 -20.28 9.34 15.22
CA LEU A 400 -19.67 10.05 14.10
C LEU A 400 -18.27 9.50 13.78
N VAL A 401 -17.43 9.29 14.79
CA VAL A 401 -16.11 8.66 14.68
C VAL A 401 -16.22 7.26 14.06
N HIS A 402 -17.15 6.44 14.55
CA HIS A 402 -17.36 5.09 14.00
C HIS A 402 -17.85 5.13 12.55
N HIS A 403 -18.76 6.04 12.22
CA HIS A 403 -19.27 6.21 10.86
C HIS A 403 -18.18 6.63 9.87
N LEU A 404 -17.39 7.66 10.21
CA LEU A 404 -16.27 8.11 9.37
C LEU A 404 -15.19 7.02 9.23
N SER A 405 -15.00 6.20 10.26
CA SER A 405 -14.10 5.05 10.21
C SER A 405 -14.63 3.94 9.30
N ASN A 406 -15.94 3.69 9.29
CA ASN A 406 -16.56 2.75 8.35
C ASN A 406 -16.49 3.28 6.91
N LEU A 407 -16.72 4.58 6.70
CA LEU A 407 -16.62 5.18 5.36
C LEU A 407 -15.20 5.12 4.80
N THR A 408 -14.16 5.21 5.63
CA THR A 408 -12.75 5.13 5.23
C THR A 408 -12.15 3.72 5.25
N GLY A 409 -12.95 2.67 5.50
CA GLY A 409 -12.45 1.28 5.46
C GLY A 409 -11.75 0.79 6.73
N ARG A 410 -11.82 1.52 7.86
CA ARG A 410 -11.13 1.17 9.11
C ARG A 410 -11.96 0.31 10.06
N GLY A 411 -13.29 0.41 9.95
CA GLY A 411 -14.23 -0.54 10.54
C GLY A 411 -14.23 -0.55 12.07
N TYR A 412 -14.91 0.41 12.71
CA TYR A 412 -15.07 0.52 14.17
C TYR A 412 -16.52 0.45 14.65
N GLY A 413 -16.70 0.05 15.91
CA GLY A 413 -17.98 0.15 16.64
C GLY A 413 -18.87 -1.07 16.48
N ASP A 414 -18.34 -2.29 16.69
CA ASP A 414 -19.17 -3.49 16.56
C ASP A 414 -19.93 -3.72 17.88
N PRO A 415 -21.23 -4.05 17.85
CA PRO A 415 -22.10 -3.98 19.03
C PRO A 415 -21.62 -4.77 20.26
N LYS A 416 -20.75 -5.78 20.07
CA LYS A 416 -20.20 -6.63 21.13
C LYS A 416 -18.67 -6.68 21.17
N GLY A 417 -17.96 -5.90 20.36
CA GLY A 417 -16.49 -5.92 20.31
C GLY A 417 -15.87 -7.24 19.81
N TYR A 418 -16.67 -8.20 19.32
CA TYR A 418 -16.21 -9.54 18.93
C TYR A 418 -15.22 -9.48 17.77
N PHE A 419 -15.52 -8.70 16.73
CA PHE A 419 -14.65 -8.60 15.56
C PHE A 419 -13.34 -7.88 15.94
N GLU A 420 -13.44 -6.84 16.75
CA GLU A 420 -12.27 -6.08 17.24
C GLU A 420 -11.38 -6.91 18.18
N LYS A 421 -11.97 -7.75 19.05
CA LYS A 421 -11.25 -8.64 19.97
C LYS A 421 -10.44 -9.71 19.25
N HIS A 422 -10.89 -10.15 18.09
CA HIS A 422 -10.25 -11.20 17.29
C HIS A 422 -9.52 -10.64 16.06
N MET A 423 -9.33 -9.33 15.97
CA MET A 423 -8.73 -8.67 14.80
C MET A 423 -7.35 -9.22 14.42
N ASP A 424 -6.52 -9.63 15.39
CA ASP A 424 -5.23 -10.25 15.11
C ASP A 424 -5.36 -11.55 14.32
N VAL A 425 -6.34 -12.39 14.69
CA VAL A 425 -6.63 -13.65 13.99
C VAL A 425 -7.19 -13.35 12.60
N TRP A 426 -8.09 -12.36 12.50
CA TRP A 426 -8.66 -11.95 11.22
C TRP A 426 -7.62 -11.35 10.27
N SER A 427 -6.64 -10.61 10.77
CA SER A 427 -5.56 -10.00 9.97
C SER A 427 -4.59 -11.05 9.41
N ASP A 428 -4.42 -12.16 10.14
CA ASP A 428 -3.62 -13.30 9.68
C ASP A 428 -4.37 -14.09 8.59
N ALA A 429 -5.70 -14.24 8.72
CA ALA A 429 -6.52 -15.01 7.79
C ALA A 429 -6.94 -14.23 6.52
N LEU A 430 -7.23 -12.93 6.65
CA LEU A 430 -7.83 -12.10 5.61
C LEU A 430 -6.85 -11.04 5.08
N TRP A 431 -7.09 -10.58 3.86
CA TRP A 431 -6.30 -9.51 3.22
C TRP A 431 -6.45 -8.18 3.95
N THR A 432 -7.69 -7.72 4.13
CA THR A 432 -8.07 -6.44 4.74
C THR A 432 -9.37 -6.61 5.57
N PRO A 433 -9.33 -7.34 6.71
CA PRO A 433 -10.48 -7.59 7.58
C PRO A 433 -11.19 -6.32 8.04
N ARG A 434 -10.44 -5.25 8.36
CA ARG A 434 -11.03 -3.95 8.75
C ARG A 434 -11.90 -3.36 7.66
N MET A 435 -11.41 -3.37 6.42
CA MET A 435 -12.16 -2.86 5.27
C MET A 435 -13.39 -3.71 4.97
N LEU A 436 -13.28 -5.05 5.05
CA LEU A 436 -14.44 -5.94 4.89
C LEU A 436 -15.54 -5.60 5.90
N ARG A 437 -15.18 -5.43 7.18
CA ARG A 437 -16.13 -5.08 8.23
C ARG A 437 -16.69 -3.67 8.03
N ALA A 438 -15.88 -2.72 7.59
CA ALA A 438 -16.28 -1.35 7.31
C ALA A 438 -17.32 -1.28 6.17
N ASP A 439 -17.09 -2.04 5.10
CA ASP A 439 -17.99 -2.12 3.95
C ASP A 439 -19.35 -2.69 4.32
N ILE A 440 -19.37 -3.69 5.21
CA ILE A 440 -20.63 -4.24 5.74
C ILE A 440 -21.29 -3.21 6.64
N ALA A 441 -20.56 -2.56 7.55
CA ALA A 441 -21.14 -1.69 8.56
C ALA A 441 -21.68 -0.36 8.01
N ALA A 442 -20.98 0.28 7.07
CA ALA A 442 -21.28 1.66 6.64
C ALA A 442 -22.73 1.86 6.13
N PRO A 443 -23.31 0.98 5.29
CA PRO A 443 -24.71 1.11 4.87
C PRO A 443 -25.72 0.96 6.01
N PHE A 444 -25.41 0.14 7.03
CA PHE A 444 -26.28 -0.08 8.18
C PHE A 444 -26.13 0.97 9.29
N ASP A 445 -25.24 1.95 9.14
CA ASP A 445 -25.09 3.04 10.10
C ASP A 445 -26.40 3.85 10.24
N VAL A 446 -27.22 3.92 9.20
CA VAL A 446 -28.57 4.53 9.24
C VAL A 446 -29.44 3.88 10.31
N PHE A 447 -29.34 2.56 10.48
CA PHE A 447 -30.16 1.81 11.45
C PHE A 447 -29.48 1.73 12.81
N THR A 448 -28.16 1.52 12.82
CA THR A 448 -27.38 1.21 14.03
C THR A 448 -26.91 2.43 14.81
N LYS A 449 -26.91 3.63 14.21
CA LYS A 449 -26.42 4.87 14.83
C LYS A 449 -27.52 5.93 14.92
N PRO A 450 -28.37 5.89 15.97
CA PRO A 450 -29.56 6.74 16.04
C PRO A 450 -29.26 8.24 16.09
N HIS A 451 -28.16 8.68 16.72
CA HIS A 451 -27.86 10.10 16.91
C HIS A 451 -27.33 10.77 15.65
N ILE A 452 -26.74 10.00 14.73
CA ILE A 452 -26.26 10.49 13.43
C ILE A 452 -27.04 9.93 12.24
N ARG A 453 -28.19 9.28 12.44
CA ARG A 453 -28.97 8.61 11.38
C ARG A 453 -29.20 9.50 10.15
N LYS A 454 -29.49 10.79 10.36
CA LYS A 454 -29.67 11.77 9.28
C LYS A 454 -28.38 12.00 8.47
N ILE A 455 -27.23 12.08 9.15
CA ILE A 455 -25.91 12.21 8.51
C ILE A 455 -25.57 10.93 7.74
N ALA A 456 -25.79 9.77 8.36
CA ALA A 456 -25.54 8.48 7.71
C ALA A 456 -26.43 8.30 6.46
N ALA A 457 -27.73 8.65 6.55
CA ALA A 457 -28.66 8.60 5.43
C ALA A 457 -28.27 9.59 4.32
N TYR A 458 -27.90 10.82 4.70
CA TYR A 458 -27.41 11.82 3.76
C TYR A 458 -26.17 11.33 3.01
N ASN A 459 -25.17 10.79 3.72
CA ASN A 459 -23.96 10.26 3.11
C ASN A 459 -24.26 9.07 2.19
N LEU A 460 -25.15 8.16 2.59
CA LEU A 460 -25.55 7.01 1.77
C LEU A 460 -26.27 7.45 0.49
N VAL A 461 -27.33 8.27 0.63
CA VAL A 461 -28.12 8.77 -0.51
C VAL A 461 -27.27 9.63 -1.43
N LYS A 462 -26.48 10.56 -0.89
CA LYS A 462 -25.60 11.42 -1.70
C LYS A 462 -24.52 10.63 -2.42
N SER A 463 -23.93 9.63 -1.77
CA SER A 463 -22.98 8.73 -2.43
C SER A 463 -23.64 7.95 -3.56
N ALA A 464 -24.83 7.38 -3.33
CA ALA A 464 -25.57 6.64 -4.36
C ALA A 464 -26.02 7.55 -5.53
N ALA A 465 -26.56 8.73 -5.24
CA ALA A 465 -27.01 9.69 -6.24
C ALA A 465 -25.84 10.22 -7.08
N MET A 466 -24.72 10.57 -6.44
CA MET A 466 -23.53 11.03 -7.16
C MET A 466 -22.86 9.89 -7.95
N LEU A 467 -22.90 8.65 -7.44
CA LEU A 467 -22.49 7.47 -8.19
C LEU A 467 -23.32 7.30 -9.46
N ALA A 468 -24.65 7.35 -9.34
CA ALA A 468 -25.56 7.26 -10.49
C ALA A 468 -25.33 8.40 -11.49
N ALA A 469 -25.14 9.63 -11.01
CA ALA A 469 -24.83 10.77 -11.85
C ALA A 469 -23.47 10.62 -12.56
N LEU A 470 -22.42 10.17 -11.85
CA LEU A 470 -21.10 9.92 -12.43
C LEU A 470 -21.15 8.81 -13.48
N THR A 471 -21.88 7.73 -13.20
CA THR A 471 -22.13 6.64 -14.15
C THR A 471 -22.83 7.16 -15.40
N ALA A 472 -23.90 7.95 -15.25
CA ALA A 472 -24.64 8.53 -16.37
C ALA A 472 -23.80 9.52 -17.19
N LEU A 473 -23.01 10.36 -16.54
CA LEU A 473 -22.10 11.31 -17.20
C LEU A 473 -21.05 10.57 -18.03
N ILE A 474 -20.46 9.51 -17.47
CA ILE A 474 -19.42 8.73 -18.15
C ILE A 474 -20.01 7.88 -19.28
N GLY A 475 -21.16 7.25 -19.08
CA GLY A 475 -21.88 6.55 -20.14
C GLY A 475 -22.39 7.47 -21.26
N GLY A 476 -22.49 8.78 -20.99
CA GLY A 476 -22.77 9.79 -22.00
C GLY A 476 -21.57 10.20 -22.86
N ILE A 477 -20.35 9.74 -22.54
CA ILE A 477 -19.15 10.02 -23.33
C ILE A 477 -19.12 9.08 -24.54
N PRO A 478 -19.04 9.61 -25.79
CA PRO A 478 -18.94 8.76 -26.97
C PRO A 478 -17.78 7.77 -26.89
N GLY A 479 -18.07 6.48 -27.12
CA GLY A 479 -17.07 5.40 -27.05
C GLY A 479 -16.82 4.84 -25.64
N VAL A 480 -17.65 5.22 -24.65
CA VAL A 480 -17.61 4.66 -23.30
C VAL A 480 -18.93 3.97 -22.98
N ASP A 481 -18.89 2.66 -22.80
CA ASP A 481 -20.06 1.89 -22.33
C ASP A 481 -20.00 1.73 -20.81
N VAL A 482 -21.12 1.51 -20.15
CA VAL A 482 -21.16 1.14 -18.72
C VAL A 482 -21.86 -0.21 -18.60
N ASP A 483 -21.27 -1.12 -17.85
CA ASP A 483 -21.90 -2.38 -17.50
C ASP A 483 -22.89 -2.17 -16.34
N ASP A 484 -24.17 -2.37 -16.60
CA ASP A 484 -25.27 -2.23 -15.66
C ASP A 484 -25.81 -3.57 -15.14
N ASP A 485 -25.24 -4.71 -15.56
CA ASP A 485 -25.68 -6.03 -15.09
C ASP A 485 -25.04 -6.37 -13.72
N PRO A 486 -25.82 -6.42 -12.62
CA PRO A 486 -25.28 -6.73 -11.30
C PRO A 486 -24.77 -8.17 -11.17
N ARG A 487 -25.04 -9.07 -12.12
CA ARG A 487 -24.48 -10.44 -12.16
C ARG A 487 -23.11 -10.49 -12.82
N SER A 488 -22.69 -9.42 -13.51
CA SER A 488 -21.40 -9.33 -14.17
C SER A 488 -20.26 -9.02 -13.20
N SER A 489 -19.06 -9.56 -13.46
CA SER A 489 -17.87 -9.17 -12.67
C SER A 489 -17.43 -7.73 -12.91
N THR A 490 -17.91 -7.11 -14.00
CA THR A 490 -17.65 -5.73 -14.40
C THR A 490 -18.79 -4.76 -14.11
N PHE A 491 -19.80 -5.15 -13.31
CA PHE A 491 -20.90 -4.28 -12.88
C PHE A 491 -20.43 -2.90 -12.38
N GLY A 492 -21.05 -1.84 -12.89
CA GLY A 492 -20.76 -0.44 -12.56
C GLY A 492 -19.41 0.07 -13.08
N ARG A 493 -18.70 -0.71 -13.89
CA ARG A 493 -17.44 -0.28 -14.53
C ARG A 493 -17.74 0.35 -15.88
N GLY A 494 -17.07 1.45 -16.18
CA GLY A 494 -17.06 2.00 -17.52
C GLY A 494 -16.11 1.20 -18.41
N LYS A 495 -16.38 1.15 -19.71
CA LYS A 495 -15.69 0.34 -20.71
C LYS A 495 -15.26 1.21 -21.88
N VAL A 496 -13.96 1.23 -22.19
CA VAL A 496 -13.41 1.90 -23.39
C VAL A 496 -12.64 0.89 -24.22
N GLY A 497 -13.22 0.46 -25.34
CA GLY A 497 -12.71 -0.68 -26.11
C GLY A 497 -12.78 -1.96 -25.29
N ASN A 498 -11.64 -2.62 -25.03
CA ASN A 498 -11.58 -3.86 -24.23
C ASN A 498 -11.07 -3.63 -22.80
N ARG A 499 -11.25 -2.40 -22.27
CA ARG A 499 -10.80 -2.03 -20.93
C ARG A 499 -11.98 -1.66 -20.08
N PHE A 500 -11.98 -2.13 -18.85
CA PHE A 500 -12.91 -1.72 -17.83
C PHE A 500 -12.18 -0.91 -16.77
N PHE A 501 -12.76 0.21 -16.39
CA PHE A 501 -12.27 1.03 -15.29
C PHE A 501 -13.34 1.08 -14.20
N ASN A 502 -12.93 0.74 -12.97
CA ASN A 502 -13.86 0.62 -11.86
C ASN A 502 -14.17 1.98 -11.24
N MET A 503 -15.40 2.41 -11.42
CA MET A 503 -15.95 3.64 -10.84
C MET A 503 -16.66 3.38 -9.50
N TRP A 504 -16.89 2.11 -9.14
CA TRP A 504 -17.62 1.64 -7.96
C TRP A 504 -16.76 0.73 -7.06
N PRO A 505 -15.66 1.25 -6.48
CA PRO A 505 -14.56 0.39 -6.02
C PRO A 505 -14.91 -0.58 -4.87
N ARG A 506 -15.76 -0.17 -3.92
CA ARG A 506 -16.13 -1.00 -2.76
C ARG A 506 -17.53 -1.61 -2.83
N ALA A 507 -18.55 -0.80 -3.13
CA ALA A 507 -19.96 -1.23 -3.05
C ALA A 507 -20.37 -2.24 -4.13
N ALA A 508 -19.87 -2.10 -5.38
CA ALA A 508 -20.26 -2.98 -6.49
C ALA A 508 -19.95 -4.45 -6.22
N LYS A 509 -18.87 -4.74 -5.47
CA LYS A 509 -18.46 -6.12 -5.14
C LYS A 509 -19.51 -6.85 -4.30
N TYR A 510 -20.19 -6.15 -3.39
CA TYR A 510 -21.22 -6.74 -2.52
C TYR A 510 -22.56 -6.83 -3.22
N VAL A 511 -22.96 -5.78 -3.96
CA VAL A 511 -24.17 -5.80 -4.80
C VAL A 511 -24.13 -6.99 -5.75
N ARG A 512 -22.97 -7.21 -6.39
CA ARG A 512 -22.77 -8.34 -7.29
C ARG A 512 -22.90 -9.70 -6.62
N VAL A 513 -22.28 -9.89 -5.46
CA VAL A 513 -22.35 -11.18 -4.74
C VAL A 513 -23.78 -11.48 -4.33
N VAL A 514 -24.52 -10.47 -3.85
CA VAL A 514 -25.95 -10.62 -3.51
C VAL A 514 -26.76 -10.95 -4.76
N ALA A 515 -26.55 -10.26 -5.87
CA ALA A 515 -27.24 -10.51 -7.13
C ALA A 515 -26.94 -11.92 -7.67
N GLN A 516 -25.69 -12.37 -7.65
CA GLN A 516 -25.28 -13.71 -8.08
C GLN A 516 -25.83 -14.82 -7.18
N ILE A 517 -25.88 -14.62 -5.85
CA ILE A 517 -26.49 -15.59 -4.92
C ILE A 517 -28.01 -15.65 -5.14
N ALA A 518 -28.66 -14.50 -5.30
CA ALA A 518 -30.12 -14.42 -5.44
C ALA A 518 -30.60 -14.97 -6.79
N SER A 519 -29.87 -14.71 -7.88
CA SER A 519 -30.19 -15.21 -9.21
C SER A 519 -29.62 -16.60 -9.51
N GLN A 520 -28.60 -17.04 -8.77
CA GLN A 520 -27.78 -18.21 -9.09
C GLN A 520 -27.19 -18.15 -10.51
N GLU A 521 -26.94 -16.94 -11.00
CA GLU A 521 -26.43 -16.68 -12.33
C GLU A 521 -25.24 -15.73 -12.26
N LYS A 522 -24.26 -15.95 -13.13
CA LYS A 522 -23.11 -15.07 -13.34
C LYS A 522 -22.99 -14.73 -14.82
N THR A 523 -22.75 -13.46 -15.13
CA THR A 523 -22.55 -13.02 -16.52
C THR A 523 -21.09 -13.19 -16.93
N ASN A 524 -20.86 -13.84 -18.06
CA ASN A 524 -19.53 -13.97 -18.64
C ASN A 524 -19.14 -12.64 -19.30
N ILE A 525 -18.10 -11.98 -18.79
CA ILE A 525 -17.65 -10.67 -19.28
C ILE A 525 -17.15 -10.66 -20.73
N ARG A 526 -16.81 -11.82 -21.29
CA ARG A 526 -16.31 -11.93 -22.65
C ARG A 526 -17.44 -12.15 -23.66
N THR A 527 -18.44 -12.95 -23.30
CA THR A 527 -19.57 -13.30 -24.19
C THR A 527 -20.82 -12.47 -23.93
N GLY A 528 -20.97 -11.90 -22.73
CA GLY A 528 -22.17 -11.19 -22.27
C GLY A 528 -23.29 -12.13 -21.82
N GLU A 529 -23.09 -13.45 -21.89
CA GLU A 529 -24.13 -14.44 -21.61
C GLU A 529 -24.15 -14.83 -20.13
N PRO A 530 -25.33 -14.94 -19.51
CA PRO A 530 -25.47 -15.47 -18.17
C PRO A 530 -25.24 -16.99 -18.18
N PHE A 531 -24.59 -17.50 -17.15
CA PHE A 531 -24.46 -18.94 -16.90
C PHE A 531 -24.82 -19.25 -15.45
N TYR A 532 -25.36 -20.46 -15.24
CA TYR A 532 -25.73 -20.93 -13.92
C TYR A 532 -24.49 -21.08 -13.03
N LYS A 533 -24.60 -20.61 -11.79
CA LYS A 533 -23.55 -20.77 -10.79
C LYS A 533 -24.16 -20.93 -9.40
N GLU A 534 -23.78 -22.01 -8.73
CA GLU A 534 -24.24 -22.30 -7.37
C GLU A 534 -23.88 -21.18 -6.38
N TRP A 535 -24.74 -20.97 -5.39
CA TRP A 535 -24.56 -19.91 -4.40
C TRP A 535 -23.38 -20.23 -3.47
N GLU A 536 -23.14 -21.51 -3.17
CA GLU A 536 -21.99 -21.99 -2.38
C GLU A 536 -20.68 -21.65 -3.08
N GLU A 537 -20.57 -21.91 -4.38
CA GLU A 537 -19.39 -21.58 -5.17
C GLU A 537 -19.15 -20.08 -5.28
N THR A 538 -20.24 -19.30 -5.38
CA THR A 538 -20.19 -17.83 -5.39
C THR A 538 -19.67 -17.29 -4.07
N LEU A 539 -20.20 -17.80 -2.95
CA LEU A 539 -19.76 -17.43 -1.61
C LEU A 539 -18.34 -17.90 -1.32
N ALA A 540 -17.98 -19.13 -1.70
CA ALA A 540 -16.64 -19.67 -1.54
C ALA A 540 -15.60 -18.88 -2.34
N GLN A 541 -15.90 -18.50 -3.59
CA GLN A 541 -15.01 -17.66 -4.40
C GLN A 541 -14.90 -16.25 -3.80
N PHE A 542 -15.98 -15.68 -3.28
CA PHE A 542 -15.94 -14.40 -2.58
C PHE A 542 -15.06 -14.47 -1.33
N LEU A 543 -15.26 -15.46 -0.45
CA LEU A 543 -14.47 -15.65 0.77
C LEU A 543 -13.00 -15.94 0.45
N ARG A 544 -12.72 -16.75 -0.57
CA ARG A 544 -11.36 -17.02 -1.09
C ARG A 544 -10.68 -15.72 -1.51
N GLY A 545 -11.40 -14.83 -2.20
CA GLY A 545 -10.89 -13.52 -2.59
C GLY A 545 -10.63 -12.56 -1.43
N LYS A 546 -11.12 -12.87 -0.23
CA LYS A 546 -10.82 -12.13 1.01
C LYS A 546 -9.68 -12.75 1.82
N LEU A 547 -9.26 -13.97 1.50
CA LEU A 547 -8.13 -14.61 2.17
C LEU A 547 -6.83 -13.86 1.90
N ASN A 548 -5.92 -13.97 2.85
CA ASN A 548 -4.56 -13.50 2.69
C ASN A 548 -3.87 -14.26 1.53
N PRO A 549 -3.15 -13.60 0.60
CA PRO A 549 -2.53 -14.22 -0.57
C PRO A 549 -1.58 -15.37 -0.28
N THR A 550 -0.95 -15.40 0.90
CA THR A 550 -0.15 -16.57 1.31
C THR A 550 -1.04 -17.81 1.50
N LEU A 551 -2.21 -17.63 2.11
CA LEU A 551 -3.24 -18.68 2.20
C LEU A 551 -3.90 -18.94 0.86
N GLY A 552 -4.11 -17.89 0.05
CA GLY A 552 -4.63 -17.98 -1.31
C GLY A 552 -3.77 -18.89 -2.19
N VAL A 553 -2.45 -18.69 -2.21
CA VAL A 553 -1.50 -19.57 -2.90
C VAL A 553 -1.53 -21.00 -2.33
N GLY A 554 -1.67 -21.16 -1.01
CA GLY A 554 -1.84 -22.48 -0.40
C GLY A 554 -3.12 -23.19 -0.88
N VAL A 555 -4.24 -22.47 -0.97
CA VAL A 555 -5.50 -22.99 -1.52
C VAL A 555 -5.38 -23.27 -3.01
N ASP A 556 -4.72 -22.39 -3.77
CA ASP A 556 -4.44 -22.57 -5.20
C ASP A 556 -3.68 -23.91 -5.44
N LEU A 557 -2.65 -24.17 -4.63
CA LEU A 557 -1.86 -25.40 -4.69
C LEU A 557 -2.65 -26.64 -4.30
N LEU A 558 -3.42 -26.58 -3.21
CA LEU A 558 -4.24 -27.70 -2.73
C LEU A 558 -5.38 -28.04 -3.70
N THR A 559 -5.96 -27.02 -4.33
CA THR A 559 -7.06 -27.19 -5.29
C THR A 559 -6.57 -27.46 -6.70
N GLY A 560 -5.27 -27.28 -6.97
CA GLY A 560 -4.68 -27.36 -8.30
C GLY A 560 -5.22 -26.32 -9.29
N LYS A 561 -5.97 -25.32 -8.82
CA LYS A 561 -6.68 -24.32 -9.62
C LYS A 561 -6.42 -22.92 -9.05
N THR A 562 -6.10 -21.96 -9.91
CA THR A 562 -5.97 -20.54 -9.58
C THR A 562 -7.31 -19.93 -9.13
N PHE A 563 -7.30 -18.69 -8.60
CA PHE A 563 -8.52 -17.93 -8.27
C PHE A 563 -9.50 -17.79 -9.45
N GLU A 564 -8.99 -17.76 -10.68
CA GLU A 564 -9.79 -17.70 -11.91
C GLU A 564 -10.32 -19.07 -12.36
N GLY A 565 -9.98 -20.15 -11.65
CA GLY A 565 -10.38 -21.52 -11.98
C GLY A 565 -9.41 -22.25 -12.92
N LYS A 566 -8.37 -21.59 -13.43
CA LYS A 566 -7.39 -22.18 -14.36
C LYS A 566 -6.48 -23.19 -13.63
N PRO A 567 -6.18 -24.37 -14.21
CA PRO A 567 -5.29 -25.35 -13.61
C PRO A 567 -3.86 -24.81 -13.46
N ILE A 568 -3.18 -25.24 -12.40
CA ILE A 568 -1.77 -24.90 -12.13
C ILE A 568 -0.92 -26.11 -12.50
N TYR A 569 0.07 -25.92 -13.38
CA TYR A 569 1.06 -26.94 -13.73
C TYR A 569 2.32 -26.70 -12.89
N PRO A 570 2.59 -27.51 -11.86
CA PRO A 570 3.68 -27.22 -10.93
C PRO A 570 5.02 -27.76 -11.47
N GLU A 571 5.94 -26.85 -11.78
CA GLU A 571 7.38 -27.11 -11.78
C GLU A 571 7.98 -26.30 -10.62
N LEU A 572 8.99 -26.84 -9.93
CA LEU A 572 9.53 -26.19 -8.70
C LEU A 572 10.11 -24.79 -8.97
N ASP A 573 10.65 -24.56 -10.17
CA ASP A 573 11.19 -23.27 -10.58
C ASP A 573 10.07 -22.25 -10.90
N SER A 574 8.94 -22.71 -11.43
CA SER A 574 7.78 -21.84 -11.78
C SER A 574 7.00 -21.34 -10.57
N LEU A 575 7.13 -22.01 -9.40
CA LEU A 575 6.50 -21.58 -8.15
C LEU A 575 7.08 -20.29 -7.59
N SER A 576 8.39 -20.11 -7.70
CA SER A 576 9.07 -18.88 -7.28
C SER A 576 8.69 -17.70 -8.18
N GLU A 577 8.62 -17.93 -9.50
CA GLU A 577 8.18 -16.94 -10.48
C GLU A 577 6.69 -16.61 -10.34
N TYR A 578 5.84 -17.60 -10.08
CA TYR A 578 4.42 -17.39 -9.79
C TYR A 578 4.23 -16.54 -8.53
N ALA A 579 4.92 -16.86 -7.44
CA ALA A 579 4.85 -16.09 -6.20
C ALA A 579 5.34 -14.64 -6.37
N LEU A 580 6.43 -14.42 -7.12
CA LEU A 580 6.98 -13.08 -7.40
C LEU A 580 6.09 -12.27 -8.36
N ARG A 581 5.53 -12.91 -9.41
CA ARG A 581 4.55 -12.26 -10.30
C ARG A 581 3.28 -11.88 -9.55
N GLN A 582 2.83 -12.75 -8.64
CA GLN A 582 1.71 -12.43 -7.77
C GLN A 582 2.04 -11.32 -6.77
N ALA A 583 3.30 -11.10 -6.41
CA ALA A 583 3.75 -10.05 -5.49
C ALA A 583 4.00 -8.69 -6.14
N SER A 584 3.95 -8.60 -7.48
CA SER A 584 4.09 -7.33 -8.19
C SER A 584 2.91 -6.40 -7.88
N PRO A 585 3.13 -5.07 -7.70
CA PRO A 585 2.05 -4.09 -7.58
C PRO A 585 1.08 -4.20 -8.77
N LEU A 586 -0.23 -4.18 -8.51
CA LEU A 586 -1.26 -4.38 -9.53
C LEU A 586 -1.24 -3.26 -10.56
N PHE A 587 -1.01 -2.01 -10.16
CA PHE A 587 -0.99 -0.90 -11.13
C PHE A 587 0.14 -1.02 -12.17
N ILE A 588 1.32 -1.55 -11.81
CA ILE A 588 2.43 -1.77 -12.76
C ILE A 588 2.05 -2.87 -13.73
N LYS A 589 1.44 -3.94 -13.21
CA LYS A 589 0.91 -5.03 -14.03
C LYS A 589 -0.14 -4.50 -15.01
N ASP A 590 -1.06 -3.67 -14.55
CA ASP A 590 -2.15 -3.13 -15.36
C ASP A 590 -1.63 -2.16 -16.44
N ILE A 591 -0.65 -1.30 -16.12
CA ILE A 591 0.02 -0.43 -17.09
C ILE A 591 0.78 -1.27 -18.13
N TYR A 592 1.54 -2.28 -17.68
CA TYR A 592 2.27 -3.17 -18.58
C TYR A 592 1.33 -3.94 -19.50
N GLU A 593 0.26 -4.51 -18.98
CA GLU A 593 -0.75 -5.25 -19.76
C GLU A 593 -1.47 -4.31 -20.74
N ALA A 594 -1.82 -3.10 -20.33
CA ALA A 594 -2.42 -2.11 -21.22
C ALA A 594 -1.48 -1.70 -22.37
N VAL A 595 -0.19 -1.43 -22.08
CA VAL A 595 0.83 -1.12 -23.10
C VAL A 595 1.05 -2.31 -24.03
N LYS A 596 1.17 -3.52 -23.47
CA LYS A 596 1.45 -4.76 -24.22
C LYS A 596 0.34 -5.12 -25.19
N PHE A 597 -0.92 -5.03 -24.76
CA PHE A 597 -2.05 -5.57 -25.53
C PHE A 597 -2.78 -4.52 -26.38
N GLN A 598 -2.57 -3.22 -26.16
CA GLN A 598 -3.35 -2.17 -26.84
C GLN A 598 -2.54 -0.96 -27.33
N GLY A 599 -1.22 -0.89 -27.09
CA GLY A 599 -0.34 0.20 -27.55
C GLY A 599 -0.49 1.52 -26.77
N MET A 600 0.39 2.50 -27.05
CA MET A 600 0.47 3.80 -26.33
C MET A 600 -0.62 4.83 -26.72
N GLY A 601 -1.87 4.40 -26.91
CA GLY A 601 -2.98 5.27 -27.33
C GLY A 601 -3.54 6.23 -26.25
N HIS A 602 -4.46 7.10 -26.67
CA HIS A 602 -4.88 8.33 -25.98
C HIS A 602 -5.48 8.26 -24.55
N PRO A 603 -5.97 7.13 -23.99
CA PRO A 603 -6.39 7.13 -22.57
C PRO A 603 -5.34 6.57 -21.60
N MET A 604 -4.13 6.21 -22.04
CA MET A 604 -3.09 5.65 -21.14
C MET A 604 -2.74 6.53 -19.92
N PRO A 605 -2.64 7.87 -20.04
CA PRO A 605 -2.40 8.71 -18.87
C PRO A 605 -3.54 8.68 -17.84
N LEU A 606 -4.79 8.64 -18.29
CA LEU A 606 -5.98 8.54 -17.43
C LEU A 606 -6.06 7.17 -16.73
N LEU A 607 -5.68 6.10 -17.43
CA LEU A 607 -5.62 4.75 -16.87
C LEU A 607 -4.49 4.63 -15.84
N ALA A 608 -3.29 5.11 -16.16
CA ALA A 608 -2.17 5.13 -15.23
C ALA A 608 -2.50 5.94 -13.97
N LEU A 609 -3.17 7.09 -14.13
CA LEU A 609 -3.66 7.91 -13.03
C LEU A 609 -4.74 7.19 -12.20
N GLY A 610 -5.70 6.54 -12.86
CA GLY A 610 -6.74 5.75 -12.22
C GLY A 610 -6.15 4.64 -11.36
N GLY A 611 -5.31 3.78 -11.94
CA GLY A 611 -4.61 2.71 -11.22
C GLY A 611 -3.72 3.22 -10.09
N TYR A 612 -3.00 4.32 -10.32
CA TYR A 612 -2.18 4.97 -9.30
C TYR A 612 -3.01 5.47 -8.11
N LEU A 613 -4.21 6.03 -8.35
CA LEU A 613 -5.16 6.44 -7.31
C LEU A 613 -6.00 5.26 -6.76
N GLY A 614 -5.71 4.03 -7.21
CA GLY A 614 -6.30 2.78 -6.77
C GLY A 614 -7.63 2.41 -7.43
N ALA A 615 -8.02 3.06 -8.54
CA ALA A 615 -9.12 2.57 -9.37
C ALA A 615 -8.73 1.21 -9.97
N ASP A 616 -9.54 0.20 -9.67
CA ASP A 616 -9.36 -1.17 -10.17
C ASP A 616 -9.55 -1.17 -11.70
N MET A 617 -8.53 -1.59 -12.44
CA MET A 617 -8.55 -1.66 -13.90
C MET A 617 -8.55 -3.11 -14.34
N LEU A 618 -9.39 -3.44 -15.31
CA LEU A 618 -9.41 -4.75 -15.93
C LEU A 618 -9.23 -4.58 -17.43
N THR A 619 -8.10 -5.03 -17.95
CA THR A 619 -7.87 -5.11 -19.40
C THR A 619 -8.21 -6.52 -19.85
N LEU A 620 -9.19 -6.67 -20.75
CA LEU A 620 -9.38 -7.94 -21.43
C LEU A 620 -8.25 -8.10 -22.46
N GLU A 621 -7.51 -9.19 -22.36
CA GLU A 621 -6.57 -9.61 -23.39
C GLU A 621 -7.35 -9.86 -24.69
N ASN A 622 -7.03 -9.11 -25.74
CA ASN A 622 -7.61 -9.25 -27.08
C ASN A 622 -6.54 -9.75 -28.05
N ASN A 623 -5.93 -10.87 -27.72
CA ASN A 623 -4.96 -11.57 -28.57
C ASN A 623 -5.59 -12.85 -29.13
N ALA A 624 -4.93 -13.46 -30.11
CA ALA A 624 -5.48 -14.65 -30.75
C ALA A 624 -5.72 -15.81 -29.76
N THR A 625 -4.90 -15.89 -28.69
CA THR A 625 -5.09 -16.88 -27.61
C THR A 625 -6.42 -16.64 -26.88
N ALA A 626 -6.69 -15.41 -26.47
CA ALA A 626 -7.89 -15.05 -25.73
C ALA A 626 -9.16 -15.15 -26.60
N MET A 627 -9.04 -14.95 -27.91
CA MET A 627 -10.14 -15.16 -28.86
C MET A 627 -10.46 -16.64 -29.04
N ALA A 628 -9.43 -17.50 -29.15
CA ALA A 628 -9.62 -18.95 -29.13
C ALA A 628 -10.28 -19.40 -27.83
N ASP A 629 -9.80 -18.93 -26.67
CA ASP A 629 -10.38 -19.25 -25.36
C ASP A 629 -11.83 -18.74 -25.22
N LYS A 630 -12.13 -17.56 -25.77
CA LYS A 630 -13.49 -16.99 -25.76
C LYS A 630 -14.46 -17.86 -26.56
N ILE A 631 -14.06 -18.26 -27.77
CA ILE A 631 -14.87 -19.11 -28.65
C ILE A 631 -15.08 -20.49 -28.00
N LYS A 632 -14.00 -21.08 -27.47
CA LYS A 632 -14.05 -22.34 -26.72
C LYS A 632 -14.99 -22.30 -25.52
N SER A 633 -14.85 -21.30 -24.63
CA SER A 633 -15.75 -21.17 -23.48
C SER A 633 -17.19 -20.93 -23.92
N LYS A 634 -17.43 -20.09 -24.94
CA LYS A 634 -18.79 -19.82 -25.43
C LYS A 634 -19.48 -21.13 -25.85
N TYR A 635 -18.85 -21.88 -26.76
CA TYR A 635 -19.47 -23.08 -27.32
C TYR A 635 -19.44 -24.29 -26.37
N ALA A 636 -18.48 -24.36 -25.45
CA ALA A 636 -18.53 -25.32 -24.35
C ALA A 636 -19.78 -25.12 -23.48
N HIS A 637 -20.09 -23.87 -23.14
CA HIS A 637 -21.29 -23.54 -22.37
C HIS A 637 -22.56 -23.71 -23.20
N GLU A 638 -22.59 -23.22 -24.43
CA GLU A 638 -23.77 -23.27 -25.29
C GLU A 638 -24.19 -24.72 -25.61
N TYR A 639 -23.23 -25.61 -25.86
CA TYR A 639 -23.54 -26.98 -26.30
C TYR A 639 -23.59 -27.99 -25.16
N PHE A 640 -22.85 -27.77 -24.08
CA PHE A 640 -22.67 -28.77 -23.03
C PHE A 640 -22.95 -28.25 -21.61
N GLY A 641 -23.23 -26.95 -21.44
CA GLY A 641 -23.44 -26.34 -20.12
C GLY A 641 -22.26 -26.48 -19.17
N LYS A 642 -21.05 -26.63 -19.72
CA LYS A 642 -19.82 -26.92 -18.97
C LYS A 642 -18.67 -26.05 -19.45
N GLU A 643 -17.67 -25.88 -18.60
CA GLU A 643 -16.45 -25.19 -18.99
C GLU A 643 -15.62 -26.03 -19.96
N TRP A 644 -14.86 -25.36 -20.85
CA TRP A 644 -14.07 -26.01 -21.90
C TRP A 644 -13.16 -27.14 -21.39
N TRP A 645 -12.55 -26.96 -20.22
CA TRP A 645 -11.64 -27.94 -19.60
C TRP A 645 -12.34 -29.13 -18.91
N GLU A 646 -13.65 -29.07 -18.74
CA GLU A 646 -14.47 -30.16 -18.16
C GLU A 646 -15.03 -31.08 -19.25
N LEU A 647 -14.88 -30.69 -20.51
CA LEU A 647 -15.29 -31.46 -21.67
C LEU A 647 -14.31 -32.60 -21.94
N GLY A 648 -14.85 -33.78 -22.25
CA GLY A 648 -14.08 -34.88 -22.79
C GLY A 648 -13.54 -34.56 -24.20
N LYS A 649 -12.52 -35.31 -24.65
CA LYS A 649 -11.89 -35.09 -25.96
C LYS A 649 -12.88 -35.10 -27.13
N GLU A 650 -13.92 -35.91 -27.06
CA GLU A 650 -14.97 -36.01 -28.08
C GLU A 650 -15.82 -34.73 -28.15
N ALA A 651 -16.26 -34.21 -27.01
CA ALA A 651 -17.03 -32.96 -26.93
C ALA A 651 -16.18 -31.73 -27.34
N GLN A 652 -14.90 -31.72 -26.99
CA GLN A 652 -13.97 -30.69 -27.47
C GLN A 652 -13.78 -30.78 -29.00
N ALA A 653 -13.62 -31.98 -29.55
CA ALA A 653 -13.50 -32.20 -30.99
C ALA A 653 -14.77 -31.78 -31.75
N GLU A 654 -15.95 -31.99 -31.17
CA GLU A 654 -17.20 -31.51 -31.76
C GLU A 654 -17.24 -29.98 -31.87
N ILE A 655 -16.75 -29.26 -30.86
CA ILE A 655 -16.63 -27.79 -30.91
C ILE A 655 -15.61 -27.36 -31.97
N TYR A 656 -14.45 -28.01 -32.06
CA TYR A 656 -13.47 -27.71 -33.13
C TYR A 656 -14.04 -27.94 -34.53
N ASN A 657 -14.82 -29.00 -34.72
CA ASN A 657 -15.43 -29.32 -36.01
C ASN A 657 -16.50 -28.31 -36.42
N ARG A 658 -17.30 -27.83 -35.46
CA ARG A 658 -18.34 -26.82 -35.71
C ARG A 658 -17.75 -25.43 -35.88
N GLU A 659 -16.64 -25.13 -35.20
CA GLU A 659 -16.07 -23.80 -35.10
C GLU A 659 -14.57 -23.79 -35.47
N PRO A 660 -14.26 -23.94 -36.78
CA PRO A 660 -12.89 -24.04 -37.27
C PRO A 660 -12.05 -22.77 -37.03
N LEU A 661 -12.70 -21.63 -36.73
CA LEU A 661 -12.03 -20.38 -36.34
C LEU A 661 -11.15 -20.55 -35.09
N ILE A 662 -11.46 -21.48 -34.20
CA ILE A 662 -10.65 -21.76 -33.00
C ILE A 662 -9.22 -22.13 -33.41
N GLU A 663 -9.07 -22.99 -34.42
CA GLU A 663 -7.77 -23.47 -34.87
C GLU A 663 -6.94 -22.37 -35.54
N GLN A 664 -7.61 -21.47 -36.27
CA GLN A 664 -6.96 -20.27 -36.84
C GLN A 664 -6.43 -19.34 -35.74
N TYR A 665 -7.24 -19.04 -34.72
CA TYR A 665 -6.81 -18.22 -33.60
C TYR A 665 -5.73 -18.87 -32.75
N GLU A 666 -5.72 -20.20 -32.58
CA GLU A 666 -4.62 -20.90 -31.92
C GLU A 666 -3.34 -20.94 -32.75
N ALA A 667 -3.44 -21.01 -34.08
CA ALA A 667 -2.30 -20.89 -34.97
C ALA A 667 -1.72 -19.47 -34.93
N ASP A 668 -2.57 -18.44 -34.90
CA ASP A 668 -2.15 -17.04 -34.74
C ASP A 668 -1.56 -16.78 -33.35
N ALA A 669 -2.09 -17.39 -32.29
CA ALA A 669 -1.52 -17.35 -30.94
C ALA A 669 -0.11 -17.94 -30.87
N ARG A 670 0.14 -19.04 -31.60
CA ARG A 670 1.47 -19.64 -31.74
C ARG A 670 2.43 -18.72 -32.50
N ARG A 671 1.94 -17.95 -33.47
CA ARG A 671 2.70 -16.90 -34.18
C ARG A 671 3.01 -15.68 -33.29
N GLU A 672 2.05 -15.21 -32.50
CA GLU A 672 2.25 -14.11 -31.55
C GLU A 672 3.30 -14.45 -30.46
N ARG A 673 3.34 -15.71 -29.99
CA ARG A 673 4.36 -16.17 -29.03
C ARG A 673 5.77 -16.19 -29.62
N THR A 674 5.91 -16.45 -30.92
CA THR A 674 7.22 -16.45 -31.59
C THR A 674 7.71 -15.01 -31.83
N ASP A 675 6.83 -14.04 -32.10
CA ASP A 675 7.13 -12.60 -32.17
C ASP A 675 7.62 -12.00 -30.83
N TYR A 676 7.23 -12.57 -29.67
CA TYR A 676 7.73 -12.13 -28.36
C TYR A 676 9.24 -12.33 -28.19
N THR A 677 9.78 -13.44 -28.71
CA THR A 677 11.24 -13.68 -28.72
C THR A 677 11.97 -12.74 -29.69
N TRP A 678 11.26 -12.18 -30.66
CA TRP A 678 11.80 -11.27 -31.66
C TRP A 678 11.98 -9.84 -31.14
N TRP A 679 10.99 -9.28 -30.42
CA TRP A 679 11.11 -7.96 -29.78
C TRP A 679 12.26 -7.91 -28.75
N GLY A 680 12.43 -8.99 -27.98
CA GLY A 680 13.57 -9.13 -27.08
C GLY A 680 14.92 -9.10 -27.83
N LYS A 681 15.02 -9.79 -28.97
CA LYS A 681 16.22 -9.78 -29.83
C LYS A 681 16.47 -8.45 -30.53
N ILE A 682 15.44 -7.65 -30.79
CA ILE A 682 15.61 -6.28 -31.32
C ILE A 682 16.15 -5.36 -30.24
N LYS A 683 15.51 -5.33 -29.07
CA LYS A 683 15.95 -4.45 -27.97
C LYS A 683 17.36 -4.79 -27.50
N GLN A 684 17.74 -6.06 -27.54
CA GLN A 684 19.11 -6.48 -27.27
C GLN A 684 20.09 -5.96 -28.34
N ARG A 685 19.74 -6.01 -29.63
CA ARG A 685 20.58 -5.46 -30.71
C ARG A 685 20.70 -3.93 -30.66
N GLU A 686 19.63 -3.20 -30.32
CA GLU A 686 19.67 -1.74 -30.14
C GLU A 686 20.63 -1.34 -29.01
N HIS A 687 20.65 -2.12 -27.93
CA HIS A 687 21.57 -1.95 -26.81
C HIS A 687 23.02 -2.29 -27.19
N ASP A 688 23.27 -3.45 -27.81
CA ASP A 688 24.60 -3.88 -28.26
C ASP A 688 25.23 -2.89 -29.25
N MET A 689 24.40 -2.22 -30.05
CA MET A 689 24.84 -1.20 -31.00
C MET A 689 25.15 0.14 -30.32
N GLY A 690 24.41 0.53 -29.29
CA GLY A 690 24.74 1.66 -28.42
C GLY A 690 26.08 1.45 -27.71
N GLU A 691 26.35 0.24 -27.22
CA GLU A 691 27.66 -0.11 -26.64
C GLU A 691 28.81 0.07 -27.62
N LYS A 692 28.62 -0.34 -28.88
CA LYS A 692 29.63 -0.18 -29.93
C LYS A 692 29.92 1.28 -30.28
N VAL A 693 28.98 2.22 -30.05
CA VAL A 693 29.24 3.67 -30.19
C VAL A 693 30.27 4.10 -29.16
N VAL A 694 30.07 3.71 -27.90
CA VAL A 694 30.98 4.06 -26.79
C VAL A 694 32.34 3.40 -26.97
N LYS A 695 32.39 2.12 -27.36
CA LYS A 695 33.64 1.38 -27.62
C LYS A 695 34.47 1.93 -28.78
N LYS A 696 33.86 2.69 -29.70
CA LYS A 696 34.56 3.36 -30.83
C LYS A 696 35.08 4.76 -30.48
N LEU A 697 34.86 5.24 -29.26
CA LEU A 697 35.42 6.51 -28.79
C LEU A 697 36.93 6.37 -28.51
N PRO A 698 37.71 7.47 -28.62
CA PRO A 698 39.08 7.50 -28.13
C PRO A 698 39.16 7.09 -26.64
N SER A 699 40.22 6.38 -26.23
CA SER A 699 40.33 5.79 -24.88
C SER A 699 40.14 6.79 -23.73
N SER A 700 40.53 8.05 -23.92
CA SER A 700 40.33 9.11 -22.92
C SER A 700 38.85 9.51 -22.75
N LEU A 701 38.06 9.45 -23.82
CA LEU A 701 36.63 9.79 -23.81
C LEU A 701 35.79 8.59 -23.39
N GLN A 702 36.22 7.38 -23.75
CA GLN A 702 35.61 6.14 -23.27
C GLN A 702 35.70 6.03 -21.74
N ARG A 703 36.90 6.25 -21.16
CA ARG A 703 37.08 6.25 -19.70
C ARG A 703 36.23 7.32 -19.01
N MET A 704 36.09 8.49 -19.61
CA MET A 704 35.23 9.57 -19.07
C MET A 704 33.77 9.14 -18.98
N TYR A 705 33.27 8.39 -19.98
CA TYR A 705 31.91 7.88 -20.02
C TYR A 705 31.71 6.69 -19.07
N GLU A 706 32.69 5.79 -18.97
CA GLU A 706 32.65 4.62 -18.08
C GLU A 706 32.78 5.01 -16.59
N GLU A 707 33.68 5.93 -16.25
CA GLU A 707 33.91 6.42 -14.88
C GLU A 707 32.72 7.21 -14.32
N SER A 708 31.89 7.82 -15.19
CA SER A 708 30.74 8.62 -14.77
C SER A 708 29.47 7.82 -14.51
N GLY A 709 29.43 6.54 -14.89
CA GLY A 709 28.23 5.70 -14.79
C GLY A 709 27.07 6.13 -15.69
N ALA A 710 27.32 6.93 -16.74
CA ALA A 710 26.28 7.42 -17.64
C ALA A 710 25.63 6.27 -18.42
N ALA A 711 24.30 6.25 -18.50
CA ALA A 711 23.58 5.18 -19.18
C ALA A 711 23.93 5.10 -20.67
N ILE A 712 24.12 3.88 -21.19
CA ILE A 712 24.31 3.66 -22.64
C ILE A 712 22.96 3.82 -23.32
N VAL A 713 22.86 4.83 -24.17
CA VAL A 713 21.62 5.09 -24.91
C VAL A 713 21.54 4.11 -26.11
N PRO A 714 20.46 3.31 -26.21
CA PRO A 714 20.29 2.38 -27.32
C PRO A 714 20.04 3.11 -28.64
N LEU A 715 20.54 2.54 -29.74
CA LEU A 715 20.26 3.05 -31.09
C LEU A 715 18.97 2.42 -31.62
N GLU A 716 17.90 3.20 -31.75
CA GLU A 716 16.64 2.71 -32.30
C GLU A 716 16.80 2.17 -33.72
N GLN A 717 16.27 0.97 -34.00
CA GLN A 717 16.44 0.30 -35.30
C GLN A 717 15.21 0.46 -36.21
N GLY A 718 14.07 0.98 -35.74
CA GLY A 718 12.85 1.03 -36.57
C GLY A 718 11.78 2.04 -36.14
N LEU A 719 10.89 2.33 -37.09
CA LEU A 719 9.73 3.22 -36.94
C LEU A 719 8.44 2.37 -37.03
N GLY A 720 7.60 2.45 -36.00
CA GLY A 720 6.25 1.86 -36.05
C GLY A 720 5.28 2.83 -36.71
N TYR A 721 4.65 2.44 -37.82
CA TYR A 721 3.60 3.23 -38.47
C TYR A 721 2.44 2.33 -38.93
N ASN A 722 1.19 2.68 -38.56
CA ASN A 722 -0.03 1.97 -38.93
C ASN A 722 0.03 0.43 -38.80
N GLY A 723 0.52 -0.06 -37.67
CA GLY A 723 0.53 -1.50 -37.37
C GLY A 723 1.56 -2.32 -38.15
N ARG A 724 2.45 -1.70 -38.96
CA ARG A 724 3.57 -2.38 -39.62
C ARG A 724 4.90 -1.88 -39.06
N TYR A 725 5.77 -2.82 -38.69
CA TYR A 725 7.11 -2.49 -38.21
C TYR A 725 8.10 -2.50 -39.38
N TRP A 726 8.72 -1.35 -39.62
CA TRP A 726 9.80 -1.18 -40.58
C TRP A 726 11.09 -0.93 -39.82
N ARG A 727 12.15 -1.64 -40.21
CA ARG A 727 13.48 -1.44 -39.64
C ARG A 727 14.42 -0.85 -40.68
N MET A 728 15.40 -0.08 -40.24
CA MET A 728 16.54 0.29 -41.09
C MET A 728 17.25 -0.96 -41.59
N ASN A 729 17.60 -0.98 -42.87
CA ASN A 729 18.51 -1.99 -43.40
C ASN A 729 19.88 -1.88 -42.72
N LEU A 730 20.68 -2.94 -42.81
CA LEU A 730 21.98 -3.00 -42.12
C LEU A 730 22.89 -1.80 -42.46
N ARG A 731 22.93 -1.42 -43.75
CA ARG A 731 23.73 -0.30 -44.25
C ARG A 731 23.41 1.01 -43.53
N ARG A 732 22.12 1.36 -43.44
CA ARG A 732 21.67 2.61 -42.79
C ARG A 732 21.82 2.56 -41.29
N TYR A 733 21.64 1.38 -40.70
CA TYR A 733 21.82 1.21 -39.27
C TYR A 733 23.28 1.34 -38.82
N GLU A 734 24.22 0.84 -39.62
CA GLU A 734 25.66 1.08 -39.42
C GLU A 734 26.04 2.54 -39.65
N GLU A 735 25.41 3.21 -40.63
CA GLU A 735 25.59 4.63 -40.85
C GLU A 735 25.08 5.47 -39.67
N TYR A 736 23.92 5.11 -39.11
CA TYR A 736 23.38 5.73 -37.89
C TYR A 736 24.36 5.58 -36.73
N GLN A 737 24.88 4.37 -36.48
CA GLN A 737 25.91 4.16 -35.47
C GLN A 737 27.16 5.04 -35.70
N ARG A 738 27.65 5.11 -36.93
CA ARG A 738 28.83 5.90 -37.27
C ARG A 738 28.60 7.39 -36.96
N LYS A 739 27.45 7.93 -37.38
CA LYS A 739 27.10 9.34 -37.13
C LYS A 739 26.88 9.63 -35.65
N SER A 740 26.23 8.74 -34.92
CA SER A 740 26.11 8.84 -33.46
C SER A 740 27.47 8.86 -32.78
N THR A 741 28.42 8.05 -33.24
CA THR A 741 29.81 8.06 -32.74
C THR A 741 30.50 9.39 -33.04
N GLU A 742 30.32 9.92 -34.25
CA GLU A 742 30.89 11.21 -34.68
C GLU A 742 30.37 12.38 -33.83
N TYR A 743 29.05 12.48 -33.67
CA TYR A 743 28.41 13.53 -32.88
C TYR A 743 28.76 13.42 -31.39
N LEU A 744 28.79 12.20 -30.85
CA LEU A 744 29.18 11.97 -29.47
C LEU A 744 30.65 12.36 -29.24
N LYS A 745 31.55 11.98 -30.14
CA LYS A 745 32.96 12.40 -30.09
C LYS A 745 33.11 13.92 -30.15
N LYS A 746 32.33 14.59 -31.02
CA LYS A 746 32.33 16.06 -31.13
C LYS A 746 31.82 16.70 -29.84
N GLY A 747 30.68 16.26 -29.32
CA GLY A 747 30.11 16.75 -28.07
C GLY A 747 31.08 16.58 -26.91
N LEU A 748 31.63 15.39 -26.71
CA LEU A 748 32.58 15.12 -25.62
C LEU A 748 33.86 15.96 -25.74
N SER A 749 34.31 16.25 -26.96
CA SER A 749 35.44 17.15 -27.19
C SER A 749 35.11 18.60 -26.80
N VAL A 750 33.89 19.07 -27.09
CA VAL A 750 33.39 20.40 -26.70
C VAL A 750 33.23 20.47 -25.18
N LEU A 751 32.63 19.45 -24.56
CA LEU A 751 32.45 19.39 -23.11
C LEU A 751 33.81 19.45 -22.40
N ARG A 752 34.80 18.70 -22.88
CA ARG A 752 36.17 18.74 -22.34
C ARG A 752 36.82 20.12 -22.49
N ALA A 753 36.52 20.86 -23.55
CA ALA A 753 37.07 22.19 -23.78
C ALA A 753 36.37 23.27 -22.94
N GLN A 754 35.05 23.17 -22.76
CA GLN A 754 34.24 24.15 -22.03
C GLN A 754 34.22 23.89 -20.52
N VAL A 755 34.47 22.64 -20.10
CA VAL A 755 34.49 22.20 -18.72
C VAL A 755 35.85 21.51 -18.44
N PRO A 756 36.96 22.27 -18.38
CA PRO A 756 38.31 21.72 -18.24
C PRO A 756 38.50 20.90 -16.95
N ASP A 757 37.79 21.26 -15.87
CA ASP A 757 37.77 20.53 -14.59
C ASP A 757 36.53 19.65 -14.44
N PHE A 758 36.10 18.95 -15.50
CA PHE A 758 34.92 18.08 -15.45
C PHE A 758 34.90 17.12 -14.24
N LYS A 759 36.07 16.63 -13.80
CA LYS A 759 36.22 15.75 -12.63
C LYS A 759 35.95 16.43 -11.28
N SER A 760 35.96 17.76 -11.19
CA SER A 760 35.68 18.49 -9.95
C SER A 760 34.18 18.63 -9.66
N TYR A 761 33.32 18.32 -10.63
CA TYR A 761 31.87 18.36 -10.43
C TYR A 761 31.39 17.13 -9.64
N PRO A 762 30.28 17.22 -8.88
CA PRO A 762 29.68 16.05 -8.26
C PRO A 762 29.35 14.95 -9.28
N ALA A 763 29.50 13.68 -8.89
CA ALA A 763 29.29 12.54 -9.80
C ALA A 763 27.93 12.57 -10.52
N ALA A 764 26.87 12.97 -9.82
CA ALA A 764 25.53 13.13 -10.40
C ALA A 764 25.47 14.21 -11.50
N ALA A 765 26.22 15.31 -11.34
CA ALA A 765 26.30 16.36 -12.35
C ALA A 765 27.14 15.92 -13.56
N GLN A 766 28.24 15.20 -13.32
CA GLN A 766 29.03 14.58 -14.39
C GLN A 766 28.19 13.61 -15.22
N GLN A 767 27.42 12.75 -14.54
CA GLN A 767 26.50 11.81 -15.18
C GLN A 767 25.45 12.52 -16.02
N GLN A 768 24.74 13.50 -15.44
CA GLN A 768 23.69 14.25 -16.13
C GLN A 768 24.22 14.97 -17.38
N MET A 769 25.39 15.63 -17.28
CA MET A 769 26.01 16.33 -18.41
C MET A 769 26.34 15.37 -19.56
N LEU A 770 26.84 14.17 -19.24
CA LEU A 770 27.18 13.17 -20.25
C LEU A 770 25.93 12.51 -20.86
N GLU A 771 24.89 12.28 -20.07
CA GLU A 771 23.61 11.75 -20.56
C GLU A 771 22.89 12.74 -21.48
N ASP A 772 22.84 14.02 -21.12
CA ASP A 772 22.22 15.05 -21.96
C ASP A 772 23.01 15.27 -23.25
N LEU A 773 24.33 15.25 -23.17
CA LEU A 773 25.20 15.29 -24.34
C LEU A 773 24.99 14.08 -25.25
N ALA A 774 24.87 12.88 -24.69
CA ALA A 774 24.59 11.66 -25.45
C ALA A 774 23.21 11.74 -26.13
N LYS A 775 22.18 12.23 -25.43
CA LYS A 775 20.85 12.47 -26.02
C LYS A 775 20.91 13.45 -27.18
N ASP A 776 21.62 14.57 -27.03
CA ASP A 776 21.76 15.57 -28.09
C ASP A 776 22.53 15.05 -29.30
N ALA A 777 23.63 14.32 -29.06
CA ALA A 777 24.41 13.69 -30.12
C ALA A 777 23.58 12.67 -30.91
N LEU A 778 22.76 11.88 -30.22
CA LEU A 778 21.89 10.89 -30.84
C LEU A 778 20.71 11.52 -31.57
N LYS A 779 20.14 12.60 -31.01
CA LYS A 779 19.11 13.39 -31.69
C LYS A 779 19.66 13.99 -32.98
N ALA A 780 20.88 14.52 -32.98
CA ALA A 780 21.52 15.03 -34.20
C ALA A 780 21.73 13.92 -35.24
N ALA A 781 22.23 12.76 -34.82
CA ALA A 781 22.37 11.59 -35.70
C ALA A 781 21.02 11.10 -36.25
N ARG A 782 19.96 11.14 -35.43
CA ARG A 782 18.60 10.73 -35.82
C ARG A 782 18.03 11.67 -36.88
N VAL A 783 18.18 12.98 -36.70
CA VAL A 783 17.74 13.99 -37.69
C VAL A 783 18.49 13.83 -39.02
N GLU A 784 19.77 13.45 -38.98
CA GLU A 784 20.55 13.27 -40.20
C GLU A 784 20.25 11.95 -40.92
N ILE A 785 20.05 10.87 -40.16
CA ILE A 785 19.90 9.52 -40.73
C ILE A 785 18.45 9.07 -40.71
N VAL A 786 17.86 8.95 -39.52
CA VAL A 786 16.55 8.32 -39.33
C VAL A 786 15.42 9.14 -39.94
N ASP A 787 15.42 10.47 -39.74
CA ASP A 787 14.36 11.34 -40.23
C ASP A 787 14.43 11.57 -41.76
N LYS A 788 15.51 11.12 -42.41
CA LYS A 788 15.71 11.18 -43.88
C LYS A 788 15.62 9.82 -44.56
N ILE A 789 15.18 8.79 -43.84
CA ILE A 789 15.03 7.43 -44.37
C ILE A 789 14.00 7.43 -45.52
N THR A 790 14.36 6.73 -46.59
CA THR A 790 13.47 6.42 -47.71
C THR A 790 12.97 4.97 -47.64
N LYS A 791 12.04 4.60 -48.52
CA LYS A 791 11.52 3.23 -48.57
C LYS A 791 12.61 2.17 -48.85
N ASP A 792 13.61 2.50 -49.67
CA ASP A 792 14.72 1.60 -50.02
C ASP A 792 15.74 1.41 -48.88
N ASP A 793 15.67 2.31 -47.90
CA ASP A 793 16.49 2.30 -46.69
C ASP A 793 15.87 1.49 -45.55
N MET A 794 14.67 0.95 -45.79
CA MET A 794 13.90 0.15 -44.84
C MET A 794 13.66 -1.26 -45.34
N GLU A 795 13.63 -2.20 -44.41
CA GLU A 795 13.19 -3.56 -44.63
C GLU A 795 11.83 -3.76 -43.93
N SER A 796 10.83 -4.26 -44.65
CA SER A 796 9.58 -4.71 -44.04
C SER A 796 9.81 -6.07 -43.38
N TYR A 797 9.15 -6.28 -42.24
CA TYR A 797 9.14 -7.57 -41.57
C TYR A 797 8.72 -8.73 -42.50
N GLU A 798 7.78 -8.48 -43.41
CA GLU A 798 7.26 -9.45 -44.39
C GLU A 798 8.33 -9.89 -45.41
N ARG A 799 9.23 -9.01 -45.87
CA ARG A 799 10.21 -9.34 -46.92
C ARG A 799 11.36 -10.24 -46.43
N THR A 800 11.78 -10.06 -45.18
CA THR A 800 12.73 -10.99 -44.52
C THR A 800 12.15 -12.39 -44.26
N LYS A 801 10.83 -12.55 -44.40
CA LYS A 801 10.10 -13.81 -44.22
C LYS A 801 10.14 -14.63 -45.52
N ASP A 802 9.97 -13.99 -46.67
CA ASP A 802 10.02 -14.65 -47.99
C ASP A 802 11.43 -15.08 -48.37
N GLU A 803 12.46 -14.29 -48.06
CA GLU A 803 13.88 -14.63 -48.31
C GLU A 803 14.39 -15.78 -47.42
N ARG A 804 13.72 -16.06 -46.29
CA ARG A 804 14.02 -17.22 -45.43
C ARG A 804 13.22 -18.45 -45.81
N ALA A 805 11.96 -18.29 -46.22
CA ALA A 805 11.14 -19.37 -46.74
C ALA A 805 11.61 -19.88 -48.12
N THR A 806 12.48 -19.15 -48.81
CA THR A 806 13.18 -19.59 -50.03
C THR A 806 14.60 -20.10 -49.79
N ALA A 807 15.12 -19.99 -48.56
CA ALA A 807 16.46 -20.45 -48.18
C ALA A 807 16.44 -21.68 -47.24
N GLU A 808 15.29 -22.00 -46.64
CA GLU A 808 14.93 -23.30 -46.07
C GLU A 808 14.17 -24.13 -47.11
#